data_AF-A0A6M5UJ79-F1
#
_entry.id   AF-A0A6M5UJ79-F1
#
_cell.length_a   1.000
_cell.length_b   1.000
_cell.length_c   1.000
_cell.angle_alpha   90.00
_cell.angle_beta   90.00
_cell.angle_gamma   90.00
#
_symmetry.space_group_name_H-M   'P 1'
#
loop_
_entity.id
_entity.type
_entity.pdbx_description
1 polymer ?
#
loop_
_entity_poly.entity_id
_entity_poly.type
_entity_poly.pdbx_seq_one_letter_code
_entity_poly.pdbx_strand_id
1 'polypeptide(L)'
;MSPAHTLATDQDGPLPHVVADGVITLGRVAARFDVEGALPALETLLAAEPGLTGSDLHRAAARHDVVCTTHLVAALVTAQLLHWDRGGSGLLCLAVPVGDLVGTSQERELLAAWTGACERLAMLREGFDDPEARAATAMSHLCARLAGTDPDAAVAAGINGVMLAYACSATGPAITAAAGTLFAAANGHDEDVARLALAWRARGLSLVDPSARDDLALWDAVESACRYRPTAEPAATAAATEVRAVLDSVGTVRDLGPTYTLAFLRDPAASAALDRLRPLVDPVWQFDADALQSTMAALQGISTEFDERRLLLIPPPERSVATADIDAWSIDHHAFRSAVPFSTGFRRESAQADIVLTLGHELVHIDSAYGWLGTAVSALRTAATADEVLHHVRLSGEGTPDPEVVGGLASLEPEAVLLPFVERQLELVVKARILRDVWTPWLEGVAVFGELACDPTTDTERTTSFGGPLVHLVDRVWDPAHDPPVEEWYAARHGEAEQLYADALGGLAAHRLRTYLGRSHSRYLAGYLAVRGVVAAWRAQRDLGGIEAYQSLLGATRATTRHALPDLSLPLEEFEERAVALMTEWVGRTAALDDRAIARLDPYRRRTPLDPWTGEEAHEPTTRDAALLAEAAAAPRSGRDRELGHLTPETRGLLAPLLDIAAPSMGTLATDDLQHLSNDRARRMHLVPIGRFDALFWLWVGEDGSRTQLFLQLRVTSETVDDGRGGYSLYGIPLTPDEMALLRSETARLRGARMEVHRFVDRADSRENGLTSGQVLALRYGEFVKAVPSGLCWGIDPTPSMLEDVTARVRPDTLTLLDLRVNDGPALARRARSWLTRVEGSDVHPAVPAWCDLVQGLATLAASPGSPGVVDRSGRALLGLLGWPGEQVEDVLRVGVRALASDESAALGPLLATLLATGVAGPTDAPHDLDPGFLDSLFSHRGPGWDVRPLQKEES
;
A
#
# COMPACT_ATOMS: atom_id res chain seq x y z
N MET A 1 -31.28 35.71 32.47
CA MET A 1 -30.77 36.05 33.81
C MET A 1 -30.54 34.75 34.55
N SER A 2 -29.27 34.48 34.88
CA SER A 2 -28.86 33.42 35.82
C SER A 2 -29.47 33.67 37.22
N PRO A 3 -29.62 32.62 38.05
CA PRO A 3 -28.65 32.44 39.13
C PRO A 3 -28.18 30.98 39.23
N ALA A 4 -26.88 30.73 39.12
CA ALA A 4 -25.95 30.59 40.23
C ALA A 4 -26.11 29.27 40.99
N HIS A 5 -25.52 28.20 40.43
CA HIS A 5 -25.20 26.98 41.18
C HIS A 5 -24.08 27.31 42.17
N THR A 6 -24.39 27.12 43.45
CA THR A 6 -23.44 27.21 44.55
C THR A 6 -22.91 25.80 44.82
N LEU A 7 -21.58 25.68 44.79
CA LEU A 7 -20.80 24.51 45.17
C LEU A 7 -21.17 24.00 46.56
N ALA A 8 -21.54 22.72 46.67
CA ALA A 8 -21.48 21.96 47.92
C ALA A 8 -21.27 20.46 47.64
N THR A 9 -20.29 19.91 48.37
CA THR A 9 -19.91 18.51 48.64
C THR A 9 -19.07 17.73 47.62
N ASP A 10 -17.75 17.71 47.92
CA ASP A 10 -16.64 16.93 47.36
C ASP A 10 -16.80 15.38 47.46
N GLN A 11 -17.85 14.81 46.86
CA GLN A 11 -17.89 13.37 46.53
C GLN A 11 -18.28 13.06 45.08
N ASP A 12 -18.72 14.07 44.33
CA ASP A 12 -19.10 13.89 42.93
C ASP A 12 -17.88 14.09 42.04
N GLY A 13 -17.20 12.99 41.68
CA GLY A 13 -16.21 13.00 40.61
C GLY A 13 -16.81 13.43 39.26
N PRO A 14 -16.03 13.51 38.17
CA PRO A 14 -16.58 13.80 36.84
C PRO A 14 -17.54 12.69 36.33
N LEU A 15 -17.45 11.47 36.88
CA LEU A 15 -18.17 10.29 36.39
C LEU A 15 -19.71 10.37 36.50
N PRO A 16 -20.32 10.79 37.62
CA PRO A 16 -21.79 10.93 37.73
C PRO A 16 -22.36 11.94 36.75
N HIS A 17 -21.64 13.03 36.44
CA HIS A 17 -22.05 14.01 35.44
C HIS A 17 -22.05 13.42 34.03
N VAL A 18 -21.00 12.68 33.66
CA VAL A 18 -20.90 12.00 32.35
C VAL A 18 -21.99 10.94 32.19
N VAL A 19 -22.29 10.18 33.25
CA VAL A 19 -23.40 9.22 33.24
C VAL A 19 -24.75 9.92 33.06
N ALA A 20 -24.97 11.05 33.75
CA ALA A 20 -26.19 11.84 33.61
C ALA A 20 -26.36 12.38 32.17
N ASP A 21 -25.31 12.93 31.57
CA ASP A 21 -25.32 13.42 30.18
C ASP A 21 -25.52 12.28 29.17
N GLY A 22 -24.94 11.10 29.45
CA GLY A 22 -25.20 9.87 28.69
C GLY A 22 -26.67 9.49 28.70
N VAL A 23 -27.30 9.47 29.88
CA VAL A 23 -28.74 9.17 30.04
C VAL A 23 -29.60 10.21 29.31
N ILE A 24 -29.26 11.50 29.39
CA ILE A 24 -29.96 12.56 28.64
C ILE A 24 -29.86 12.31 27.13
N THR A 25 -28.68 11.93 26.64
CA THR A 25 -28.46 11.61 25.22
C THR A 25 -29.32 10.42 24.78
N LEU A 26 -29.36 9.35 25.58
CA LEU A 26 -30.20 8.18 25.32
C LEU A 26 -31.69 8.55 25.32
N GLY A 27 -32.12 9.47 26.17
CA GLY A 27 -33.49 10.00 26.18
C GLY A 27 -33.85 10.77 24.91
N ARG A 28 -32.89 11.49 24.30
CA ARG A 28 -33.10 12.14 22.99
C ARG A 28 -33.23 11.12 21.87
N VAL A 29 -32.42 10.07 21.89
CA VAL A 29 -32.51 8.96 20.92
C VAL A 29 -33.86 8.24 21.04
N ALA A 30 -34.37 8.07 22.26
CA ALA A 30 -35.68 7.47 22.49
C ALA A 30 -36.82 8.19 21.77
N ALA A 31 -36.74 9.52 21.64
CA ALA A 31 -37.75 10.33 20.93
C ALA A 31 -37.84 10.03 19.42
N ARG A 32 -36.89 9.27 18.87
CA ARG A 32 -36.88 8.84 17.47
C ARG A 32 -37.71 7.58 17.22
N PHE A 33 -38.03 6.85 18.28
CA PHE A 33 -38.96 5.74 18.21
C PHE A 33 -40.38 6.28 18.50
N ASP A 34 -41.39 5.77 17.79
CA ASP A 34 -42.80 6.08 18.08
C ASP A 34 -43.26 5.38 19.36
N VAL A 35 -42.73 5.86 20.48
CA VAL A 35 -43.04 5.34 21.82
C VAL A 35 -44.52 5.53 22.12
N GLU A 36 -45.11 6.66 21.72
CA GLU A 36 -46.53 6.95 21.93
C GLU A 36 -47.45 5.97 21.19
N GLY A 37 -47.16 5.66 19.93
CA GLY A 37 -47.89 4.66 19.16
C GLY A 37 -47.76 3.24 19.73
N ALA A 38 -46.66 2.96 20.43
CA ALA A 38 -46.43 1.68 21.10
C ALA A 38 -46.99 1.60 22.53
N LEU A 39 -47.38 2.73 23.15
CA LEU A 39 -47.90 2.77 24.52
C LEU A 39 -49.12 1.86 24.74
N PRO A 40 -50.16 1.81 23.86
CA PRO A 40 -51.32 0.95 24.10
C PRO A 40 -50.95 -0.54 24.14
N ALA A 41 -50.01 -0.97 23.30
CA ALA A 41 -49.51 -2.34 23.29
C ALA A 41 -48.68 -2.64 24.55
N LEU A 42 -47.84 -1.70 24.97
CA LEU A 42 -47.07 -1.80 26.20
C LEU A 42 -47.97 -1.85 27.44
N GLU A 43 -48.98 -0.98 27.53
CA GLU A 43 -49.97 -0.94 28.62
C GLU A 43 -50.76 -2.25 28.69
N THR A 44 -51.17 -2.79 27.54
CA THR A 44 -51.85 -4.09 27.46
C THR A 44 -50.97 -5.20 28.04
N LEU A 45 -49.69 -5.23 27.67
CA LEU A 45 -48.74 -6.22 28.17
C LEU A 45 -48.43 -6.05 29.65
N LEU A 46 -48.20 -4.82 30.13
CA LEU A 46 -47.92 -4.54 31.54
C LEU A 46 -49.14 -4.79 32.45
N ALA A 47 -50.36 -4.56 31.95
CA ALA A 47 -51.58 -4.88 32.69
C ALA A 47 -51.81 -6.39 32.82
N ALA A 48 -51.47 -7.16 31.77
CA ALA A 48 -51.55 -8.61 31.78
C ALA A 48 -50.40 -9.25 32.57
N GLU A 49 -49.21 -8.66 32.56
CA GLU A 49 -48.00 -9.15 33.22
C GLU A 49 -47.26 -8.02 33.98
N PRO A 50 -47.69 -7.68 35.22
CA PRO A 50 -47.17 -6.54 35.99
C PRO A 50 -45.68 -6.60 36.39
N GLY A 51 -45.02 -7.73 36.14
CA GLY A 51 -43.59 -7.96 36.39
C GLY A 51 -42.79 -8.21 35.12
N LEU A 52 -43.33 -7.87 33.95
CA LEU A 52 -42.70 -8.13 32.65
C LEU A 52 -41.31 -7.48 32.57
N THR A 53 -40.28 -8.31 32.50
CA THR A 53 -38.92 -7.87 32.20
C THR A 53 -38.70 -7.87 30.70
N GLY A 54 -37.68 -7.12 30.25
CA GLY A 54 -37.33 -7.06 28.84
C GLY A 54 -37.01 -8.42 28.19
N SER A 55 -36.37 -9.33 28.93
CA SER A 55 -36.12 -10.72 28.49
C SER A 55 -37.38 -11.54 28.21
N ASP A 56 -38.52 -11.20 28.84
CA ASP A 56 -39.78 -11.93 28.70
C ASP A 56 -40.74 -11.30 27.71
N LEU A 57 -40.40 -10.11 27.20
CA LEU A 57 -41.25 -9.31 26.32
C LEU A 57 -41.70 -10.09 25.09
N HIS A 58 -40.79 -10.80 24.43
CA HIS A 58 -41.13 -11.57 23.22
C HIS A 58 -42.11 -12.73 23.54
N ARG A 59 -41.94 -13.40 24.69
CA ARG A 59 -42.84 -14.47 25.13
C ARG A 59 -44.20 -13.95 25.56
N ALA A 60 -44.24 -12.81 26.25
CA ALA A 60 -45.49 -12.17 26.65
C ALA A 60 -46.24 -11.62 25.44
N ALA A 61 -45.54 -10.96 24.52
CA ALA A 61 -46.09 -10.49 23.26
C ALA A 61 -46.76 -11.64 22.48
N ALA A 62 -46.07 -12.77 22.34
CA ALA A 62 -46.65 -13.97 21.72
C ALA A 62 -47.86 -14.55 22.48
N ARG A 63 -47.86 -14.56 23.82
CA ARG A 63 -49.00 -15.04 24.63
C ARG A 63 -50.25 -14.19 24.49
N HIS A 64 -50.08 -12.88 24.31
CA HIS A 64 -51.16 -11.90 24.28
C HIS A 64 -51.47 -11.37 22.88
N ASP A 65 -50.97 -12.05 21.84
CA ASP A 65 -51.18 -11.70 20.42
C ASP A 65 -50.77 -10.26 20.07
N VAL A 66 -49.70 -9.78 20.72
CA VAL A 66 -49.09 -8.47 20.47
C VAL A 66 -47.86 -8.65 19.59
N VAL A 67 -47.76 -7.85 18.53
CA VAL A 67 -46.57 -7.85 17.65
C VAL A 67 -45.41 -7.16 18.36
N CYS A 68 -44.28 -7.85 18.49
CA CYS A 68 -43.07 -7.28 19.08
C CYS A 68 -42.34 -6.42 18.03
N THR A 69 -42.63 -5.12 18.04
CA THR A 69 -42.01 -4.13 17.14
C THR A 69 -40.79 -3.47 17.79
N THR A 70 -39.90 -2.89 16.96
CA THR A 70 -38.77 -2.09 17.44
C THR A 70 -39.23 -0.94 18.37
N HIS A 71 -40.34 -0.29 18.05
CA HIS A 71 -40.91 0.79 18.86
C HIS A 71 -41.43 0.31 20.22
N LEU A 72 -42.00 -0.89 20.30
CA LEU A 72 -42.47 -1.48 21.57
C LEU A 72 -41.32 -1.77 22.52
N VAL A 73 -40.22 -2.34 22.00
CA VAL A 73 -39.00 -2.56 22.79
C VAL A 73 -38.41 -1.22 23.23
N ALA A 74 -38.34 -0.24 22.33
CA ALA A 74 -37.89 1.11 22.66
C ALA A 74 -38.73 1.76 23.77
N ALA A 75 -40.05 1.63 23.71
CA ALA A 75 -40.96 2.13 24.74
C ALA A 75 -40.69 1.52 26.11
N LEU A 76 -40.47 0.20 26.18
CA LEU A 76 -40.13 -0.49 27.41
C LEU A 76 -38.81 -0.01 28.01
N VAL A 77 -37.75 0.08 27.19
CA VAL A 77 -36.43 0.55 27.62
C VAL A 77 -36.49 2.02 28.06
N THR A 78 -37.25 2.85 27.34
CA THR A 78 -37.46 4.26 27.70
C THR A 78 -38.17 4.39 29.05
N ALA A 79 -39.19 3.57 29.31
CA ALA A 79 -39.85 3.52 30.61
C ALA A 79 -38.89 3.14 31.75
N GLN A 80 -37.93 2.24 31.49
CA GLN A 80 -36.88 1.91 32.45
C GLN A 80 -35.89 3.06 32.65
N LEU A 81 -35.49 3.78 31.59
CA LEU A 81 -34.62 4.96 31.67
C LEU A 81 -35.26 6.11 32.47
N LEU A 82 -36.58 6.33 32.36
CA LEU A 82 -37.30 7.32 33.17
C LEU A 82 -37.27 7.02 34.69
N HIS A 83 -36.89 5.79 35.05
CA HIS A 83 -36.74 5.34 36.43
C HIS A 83 -35.28 4.97 36.77
N TRP A 84 -34.30 5.49 36.03
CA TRP A 84 -32.87 5.22 36.19
C TRP A 84 -32.38 5.30 37.65
N ASP A 85 -32.85 6.30 38.41
CA ASP A 85 -32.48 6.50 39.81
C ASP A 85 -33.08 5.49 40.80
N ARG A 86 -34.04 4.67 40.36
CA ARG A 86 -34.72 3.65 41.17
C ARG A 86 -34.19 2.23 40.95
N GLY A 87 -33.09 2.06 40.21
CA GLY A 87 -32.41 0.77 40.05
C GLY A 87 -32.09 0.44 38.60
N GLY A 88 -31.10 1.13 38.02
CA GLY A 88 -30.60 0.90 36.65
C GLY A 88 -30.24 -0.56 36.33
N SER A 89 -30.05 -1.40 37.34
CA SER A 89 -29.90 -2.86 37.25
C SER A 89 -31.02 -3.61 36.51
N GLY A 90 -32.22 -3.03 36.37
CA GLY A 90 -33.31 -3.64 35.58
C GLY A 90 -33.01 -3.79 34.08
N LEU A 91 -32.11 -2.96 33.53
CA LEU A 91 -31.72 -2.97 32.12
C LEU A 91 -30.78 -4.13 31.76
N LEU A 92 -30.03 -4.69 32.73
CA LEU A 92 -29.11 -5.81 32.52
C LEU A 92 -29.81 -7.11 32.04
N CYS A 93 -31.13 -7.15 32.12
CA CYS A 93 -31.95 -8.30 31.78
C CYS A 93 -32.55 -8.24 30.36
N LEU A 94 -32.21 -7.25 29.53
CA LEU A 94 -32.76 -7.09 28.17
C LEU A 94 -31.99 -7.91 27.12
N ALA A 95 -31.99 -9.24 27.25
CA ALA A 95 -31.55 -10.11 26.16
C ALA A 95 -32.68 -10.26 25.10
N VAL A 96 -32.90 -9.23 24.28
CA VAL A 96 -33.84 -9.31 23.16
C VAL A 96 -33.07 -9.68 21.89
N PRO A 97 -33.38 -10.81 21.22
CA PRO A 97 -32.84 -11.11 19.91
C PRO A 97 -33.38 -10.10 18.89
N VAL A 98 -32.59 -9.07 18.58
CA VAL A 98 -32.97 -7.97 17.67
C VAL A 98 -33.35 -8.49 16.28
N GLY A 99 -32.81 -9.64 15.87
CA GLY A 99 -33.11 -10.28 14.58
C GLY A 99 -34.57 -10.70 14.37
N ASP A 100 -35.32 -10.93 15.46
CA ASP A 100 -36.71 -11.40 15.40
C ASP A 100 -37.74 -10.26 15.47
N LEU A 101 -37.29 -9.00 15.51
CA LEU A 101 -38.15 -7.84 15.64
C LEU A 101 -38.72 -7.38 14.29
N VAL A 102 -39.98 -6.93 14.32
CA VAL A 102 -40.62 -6.27 13.18
C VAL A 102 -40.19 -4.80 13.14
N GLY A 103 -39.51 -4.41 12.06
CA GLY A 103 -39.02 -3.06 11.79
C GLY A 103 -38.07 -3.01 10.60
N THR A 104 -37.63 -1.82 10.20
CA THR A 104 -36.60 -1.65 9.18
C THR A 104 -35.24 -2.13 9.71
N SER A 105 -34.30 -2.47 8.81
CA SER A 105 -32.94 -2.85 9.19
C SER A 105 -32.28 -1.75 10.04
N GLN A 106 -32.43 -0.49 9.62
CA GLN A 106 -31.86 0.67 10.29
C GLN A 106 -32.42 0.89 11.71
N GLU A 107 -33.73 0.72 11.91
CA GLU A 107 -34.35 0.85 13.24
C GLU A 107 -33.84 -0.23 14.21
N ARG A 108 -33.69 -1.47 13.71
CA ARG A 108 -33.16 -2.59 14.51
C ARG A 108 -31.71 -2.36 14.91
N GLU A 109 -30.87 -1.91 13.99
CA GLU A 109 -29.46 -1.59 14.27
C GLU A 109 -29.31 -0.43 15.27
N LEU A 110 -30.12 0.63 15.11
CA LEU A 110 -30.12 1.76 16.04
C LEU A 110 -30.59 1.34 17.44
N LEU A 111 -31.65 0.52 17.53
CA LEU A 111 -32.14 -0.03 18.79
C LEU A 111 -31.06 -0.88 19.46
N ALA A 112 -30.33 -1.72 18.72
CA ALA A 112 -29.24 -2.54 19.24
C ALA A 112 -28.10 -1.68 19.83
N ALA A 113 -27.67 -0.63 19.11
CA ALA A 113 -26.63 0.27 19.60
C ALA A 113 -27.07 1.04 20.85
N TRP A 114 -28.31 1.53 20.85
CA TRP A 114 -28.90 2.28 21.97
C TRP A 114 -29.10 1.41 23.22
N THR A 115 -29.66 0.21 23.07
CA THR A 115 -29.81 -0.75 24.18
C THR A 115 -28.47 -1.18 24.74
N GLY A 116 -27.49 -1.48 23.88
CA GLY A 116 -26.12 -1.77 24.30
C GLY A 116 -25.50 -0.63 25.12
N ALA A 117 -25.69 0.63 24.71
CA ALA A 117 -25.24 1.78 25.50
C ALA A 117 -25.94 1.88 26.86
N CYS A 118 -27.26 1.66 26.92
CA CYS A 118 -28.02 1.63 28.18
C CYS A 118 -27.49 0.56 29.14
N GLU A 119 -27.28 -0.66 28.64
CA GLU A 119 -26.76 -1.79 29.42
C GLU A 119 -25.37 -1.49 29.98
N ARG A 120 -24.46 -0.96 29.16
CA ARG A 120 -23.08 -0.67 29.62
C ARG A 120 -23.03 0.48 30.62
N LEU A 121 -23.86 1.52 30.45
CA LEU A 121 -24.00 2.57 31.47
C LEU A 121 -24.58 2.03 32.78
N ALA A 122 -25.49 1.06 32.72
CA ALA A 122 -26.04 0.42 33.91
C ALA A 122 -24.97 -0.42 34.62
N MET A 123 -24.20 -1.22 33.87
CA MET A 123 -23.05 -1.95 34.41
C MET A 123 -22.03 -1.02 35.07
N LEU A 124 -21.77 0.15 34.46
CA LEU A 124 -20.86 1.16 34.99
C LEU A 124 -21.35 1.71 36.33
N ARG A 125 -22.65 2.04 36.45
CA ARG A 125 -23.25 2.53 37.70
C ARG A 125 -23.19 1.49 38.82
N GLU A 126 -23.32 0.22 38.48
CA GLU A 126 -23.33 -0.91 39.43
C GLU A 126 -21.92 -1.46 39.73
N GLY A 127 -20.87 -0.92 39.10
CA GLY A 127 -19.46 -1.26 39.40
C GLY A 127 -19.04 -2.67 39.00
N PHE A 128 -19.51 -3.17 37.84
CA PHE A 128 -19.05 -4.45 37.27
C PHE A 128 -17.57 -4.40 36.84
N ASP A 129 -16.99 -5.53 36.40
CA ASP A 129 -15.62 -5.58 35.85
C ASP A 129 -15.60 -5.11 34.38
N ASP A 130 -14.67 -4.21 34.02
CA ASP A 130 -14.51 -3.62 32.67
C ASP A 130 -15.75 -2.87 32.07
N PRO A 131 -16.66 -2.26 32.84
CA PRO A 131 -17.84 -1.57 32.30
C PRO A 131 -17.45 -0.27 31.61
N GLU A 132 -16.30 0.30 31.95
CA GLU A 132 -15.87 1.60 31.49
C GLU A 132 -15.52 1.63 29.99
N ALA A 133 -14.58 0.76 29.58
CA ALA A 133 -14.15 0.67 28.19
C ALA A 133 -15.33 0.27 27.29
N ARG A 134 -16.18 -0.63 27.79
CA ARG A 134 -17.38 -1.09 27.09
C ARG A 134 -18.44 0.00 26.96
N ALA A 135 -18.63 0.84 27.98
CA ALA A 135 -19.54 1.99 27.90
C ALA A 135 -19.04 3.02 26.89
N ALA A 136 -17.73 3.31 26.88
CA ALA A 136 -17.12 4.17 25.88
C ALA A 136 -17.34 3.62 24.46
N THR A 137 -17.04 2.34 24.20
CA THR A 137 -17.27 1.69 22.90
C THR A 137 -18.73 1.72 22.48
N ALA A 138 -19.66 1.42 23.39
CA ALA A 138 -21.09 1.43 23.08
C ALA A 138 -21.58 2.84 22.72
N MET A 139 -21.11 3.88 23.43
CA MET A 139 -21.42 5.27 23.09
C MET A 139 -20.81 5.70 21.76
N SER A 140 -19.60 5.24 21.42
CA SER A 140 -19.01 5.45 20.09
C SER A 140 -19.82 4.77 19.00
N HIS A 141 -20.28 3.53 19.19
CA HIS A 141 -21.16 2.85 18.23
C HIS A 141 -22.47 3.62 18.04
N LEU A 142 -23.09 4.08 19.14
CA LEU A 142 -24.30 4.89 19.07
C LEU A 142 -24.05 6.20 18.30
N CYS A 143 -22.94 6.90 18.57
CA CYS A 143 -22.51 8.09 17.84
C CYS A 143 -22.42 7.83 16.32
N ALA A 144 -21.73 6.76 15.91
CA ALA A 144 -21.61 6.39 14.50
C ALA A 144 -22.97 6.11 13.83
N ARG A 145 -23.89 5.45 14.54
CA ARG A 145 -25.24 5.17 14.03
C ARG A 145 -26.12 6.42 13.92
N LEU A 146 -25.93 7.38 14.82
CA LEU A 146 -26.71 8.63 14.83
C LEU A 146 -26.20 9.66 13.81
N ALA A 147 -24.92 9.62 13.43
CA ALA A 147 -24.28 10.66 12.62
C ALA A 147 -25.05 11.05 11.34
N GLY A 148 -25.64 10.07 10.64
CA GLY A 148 -26.39 10.33 9.40
C GLY A 148 -27.83 10.82 9.60
N THR A 149 -28.30 10.95 10.85
CA THR A 149 -29.74 11.05 11.13
C THR A 149 -30.13 12.01 12.26
N ASP A 150 -29.30 12.17 13.27
CA ASP A 150 -29.42 13.19 14.33
C ASP A 150 -28.00 13.62 14.75
N PRO A 151 -27.40 14.59 14.03
CA PRO A 151 -26.01 15.00 14.27
C PRO A 151 -25.77 15.55 15.69
N ASP A 152 -26.74 16.25 16.27
CA ASP A 152 -26.62 16.80 17.63
C ASP A 152 -26.57 15.68 18.69
N ALA A 153 -27.43 14.67 18.56
CA ALA A 153 -27.39 13.51 19.43
C ALA A 153 -26.14 12.64 19.20
N ALA A 154 -25.66 12.56 17.95
CA ALA A 154 -24.40 11.88 17.63
C ALA A 154 -23.21 12.55 18.31
N VAL A 155 -23.09 13.88 18.19
CA VAL A 155 -22.03 14.67 18.84
C VAL A 155 -22.08 14.50 20.36
N ALA A 156 -23.27 14.61 20.97
CA ALA A 156 -23.43 14.36 22.40
C ALA A 156 -23.01 12.95 22.81
N ALA A 157 -23.38 11.93 22.02
CA ALA A 157 -22.97 10.55 22.28
C ALA A 157 -21.45 10.37 22.16
N GLY A 158 -20.82 11.00 21.18
CA GLY A 158 -19.37 10.97 20.98
C GLY A 158 -18.61 11.65 22.12
N ILE A 159 -19.06 12.82 22.59
CA ILE A 159 -18.47 13.53 23.75
C ILE A 159 -18.53 12.62 24.98
N ASN A 160 -19.69 12.03 25.25
CA ASN A 160 -19.86 11.09 26.36
C ASN A 160 -18.94 9.88 26.21
N GLY A 161 -18.79 9.31 25.01
CA GLY A 161 -17.88 8.20 24.75
C GLY A 161 -16.42 8.55 25.09
N VAL A 162 -15.94 9.73 24.69
CA VAL A 162 -14.57 10.18 25.00
C VAL A 162 -14.40 10.46 26.50
N MET A 163 -15.35 11.15 27.12
CA MET A 163 -15.31 11.46 28.55
C MET A 163 -15.36 10.20 29.41
N LEU A 164 -16.14 9.18 29.02
CA LEU A 164 -16.14 7.87 29.65
C LEU A 164 -14.77 7.20 29.50
N ALA A 165 -14.19 7.17 28.29
CA ALA A 165 -12.85 6.62 28.11
C ALA A 165 -11.81 7.33 29.01
N TYR A 166 -11.91 8.66 29.14
CA TYR A 166 -11.00 9.48 29.93
C TYR A 166 -11.16 9.29 31.45
N ALA A 167 -12.40 9.37 31.96
CA ALA A 167 -12.71 9.27 33.39
C ALA A 167 -12.33 7.92 33.99
N CYS A 168 -12.24 6.91 33.13
CA CYS A 168 -12.13 5.53 33.54
C CYS A 168 -10.71 4.98 33.49
N SER A 169 -9.71 5.84 33.27
CA SER A 169 -8.32 5.40 33.04
C SER A 169 -8.21 4.34 31.92
N ALA A 170 -9.12 4.37 30.95
CA ALA A 170 -9.06 3.45 29.83
C ALA A 170 -7.78 3.77 29.04
N THR A 171 -7.09 2.69 28.64
CA THR A 171 -5.85 2.73 27.87
C THR A 171 -5.95 3.74 26.72
N GLY A 172 -4.85 4.44 26.40
CA GLY A 172 -4.78 5.40 25.28
C GLY A 172 -5.57 5.04 24.00
N PRO A 173 -5.58 3.77 23.53
CA PRO A 173 -6.33 3.36 22.35
C PRO A 173 -7.86 3.60 22.41
N ALA A 174 -8.48 3.49 23.59
CA ALA A 174 -9.92 3.70 23.75
C ALA A 174 -10.30 5.17 23.55
N ILE A 175 -9.50 6.08 24.12
CA ILE A 175 -9.66 7.53 23.95
C ILE A 175 -9.47 7.88 22.48
N THR A 176 -8.41 7.36 21.85
CA THR A 176 -8.12 7.59 20.42
C THR A 176 -9.27 7.14 19.52
N ALA A 177 -9.84 5.95 19.78
CA ALA A 177 -10.95 5.41 19.00
C ALA A 177 -12.22 6.27 19.17
N ALA A 178 -12.61 6.55 20.42
CA ALA A 178 -13.81 7.36 20.71
C ALA A 178 -13.70 8.78 20.13
N ALA A 179 -12.51 9.39 20.22
CA ALA A 179 -12.24 10.69 19.65
C ALA A 179 -12.32 10.68 18.12
N GLY A 180 -11.87 9.60 17.47
CA GLY A 180 -12.05 9.40 16.03
C GLY A 180 -13.52 9.35 15.61
N THR A 181 -14.36 8.65 16.37
CA THR A 181 -15.80 8.59 16.08
C THR A 181 -16.49 9.93 16.33
N LEU A 182 -16.15 10.63 17.41
CA LEU A 182 -16.65 11.98 17.66
C LEU A 182 -16.26 12.93 16.54
N PHE A 183 -15.00 12.90 16.09
CA PHE A 183 -14.56 13.70 14.96
C PHE A 183 -15.43 13.45 13.73
N ALA A 184 -15.66 12.18 13.37
CA ALA A 184 -16.47 11.82 12.21
C ALA A 184 -17.92 12.35 12.30
N ALA A 185 -18.52 12.36 13.49
CA ALA A 185 -19.88 12.85 13.70
C ALA A 185 -19.99 14.39 13.79
N ALA A 186 -19.00 15.05 14.43
CA ALA A 186 -18.99 16.50 14.58
C ALA A 186 -18.56 17.22 13.30
N ASN A 187 -17.73 16.57 12.49
CA ASN A 187 -17.14 17.20 11.34
C ASN A 187 -18.16 17.58 10.26
N GLY A 188 -18.15 18.85 9.85
CA GLY A 188 -19.14 19.44 8.94
C GLY A 188 -20.43 19.89 9.62
N HIS A 189 -20.60 19.61 10.92
CA HIS A 189 -21.78 19.97 11.73
C HIS A 189 -21.43 20.93 12.87
N ASP A 190 -20.42 20.61 13.68
CA ASP A 190 -19.89 21.42 14.78
C ASP A 190 -18.35 21.46 14.70
N GLU A 191 -17.82 22.58 14.21
CA GLU A 191 -16.38 22.75 13.98
C GLU A 191 -15.55 22.75 15.27
N ASP A 192 -16.09 23.33 16.32
CA ASP A 192 -15.40 23.49 17.59
C ASP A 192 -15.28 22.14 18.31
N VAL A 193 -16.33 21.30 18.23
CA VAL A 193 -16.29 19.93 18.76
C VAL A 193 -15.40 19.02 17.91
N ALA A 194 -15.43 19.13 16.58
CA ALA A 194 -14.53 18.36 15.72
C ALA A 194 -13.06 18.61 16.07
N ARG A 195 -12.70 19.87 16.36
CA ARG A 195 -11.34 20.20 16.82
C ARG A 195 -11.02 19.64 18.21
N LEU A 196 -11.96 19.76 19.14
CA LEU A 196 -11.79 19.17 20.48
C LEU A 196 -11.56 17.65 20.39
N ALA A 197 -12.25 16.98 19.46
CA ALA A 197 -12.03 15.57 19.18
C ALA A 197 -10.60 15.29 18.68
N LEU A 198 -10.03 16.12 17.80
CA LEU A 198 -8.62 15.99 17.39
C LEU A 198 -7.65 16.18 18.56
N ALA A 199 -7.92 17.12 19.46
CA ALA A 199 -7.12 17.33 20.67
C ALA A 199 -7.18 16.13 21.62
N TRP A 200 -8.37 15.56 21.84
CA TRP A 200 -8.53 14.32 22.61
C TRP A 200 -7.90 13.11 21.94
N ARG A 201 -7.90 13.04 20.61
CA ARG A 201 -7.18 12.00 19.87
C ARG A 201 -5.68 12.08 20.14
N ALA A 202 -5.09 13.28 20.08
CA ALA A 202 -3.69 13.49 20.44
C ALA A 202 -3.43 13.11 21.91
N ARG A 203 -4.34 13.47 22.82
CA ARG A 203 -4.26 13.06 24.23
C ARG A 203 -4.27 11.55 24.41
N GLY A 204 -5.18 10.84 23.74
CA GLY A 204 -5.24 9.37 23.77
C GLY A 204 -3.95 8.72 23.27
N LEU A 205 -3.41 9.22 22.15
CA LEU A 205 -2.15 8.74 21.59
C LEU A 205 -0.95 8.99 22.53
N SER A 206 -0.94 10.10 23.27
CA SER A 206 0.11 10.39 24.26
C SER A 206 0.14 9.44 25.46
N LEU A 207 -0.91 8.64 25.64
CA LEU A 207 -1.07 7.68 26.73
C LEU A 207 -0.82 6.22 26.28
N VAL A 208 -0.51 6.00 25.00
CA VAL A 208 -0.12 4.69 24.46
C VAL A 208 1.38 4.48 24.71
N ASP A 209 1.81 3.22 24.88
CA ASP A 209 3.22 2.90 24.94
C ASP A 209 3.94 3.42 23.68
N PRO A 210 5.05 4.18 23.82
CA PRO A 210 5.66 4.87 22.70
C PRO A 210 6.24 3.87 21.70
N SER A 211 5.76 3.95 20.46
CA SER A 211 6.35 3.35 19.27
C SER A 211 6.55 4.44 18.22
N ALA A 212 7.50 4.27 17.29
CA ALA A 212 7.74 5.27 16.23
C ALA A 212 6.47 5.55 15.40
N ARG A 213 5.64 4.52 15.18
CA ARG A 213 4.36 4.66 14.48
C ARG A 213 3.36 5.50 15.28
N ASP A 214 3.29 5.30 16.59
CA ASP A 214 2.39 6.03 17.47
C ASP A 214 2.86 7.47 17.69
N ASP A 215 4.18 7.71 17.75
CA ASP A 215 4.78 9.05 17.79
C ASP A 215 4.48 9.86 16.53
N LEU A 216 4.59 9.25 15.35
CA LEU A 216 4.20 9.89 14.08
C LEU A 216 2.70 10.22 14.05
N ALA A 217 1.85 9.27 14.48
CA ALA A 217 0.42 9.50 14.57
C ALA A 217 0.06 10.60 15.58
N LEU A 218 0.79 10.68 16.69
CA LEU A 218 0.66 11.73 17.70
C LEU A 218 1.04 13.10 17.14
N TRP A 219 2.17 13.19 16.42
CA TRP A 219 2.60 14.40 15.73
C TRP A 219 1.51 14.91 14.78
N ASP A 220 1.02 14.04 13.90
CA ASP A 220 -0.01 14.39 12.93
C ASP A 220 -1.34 14.80 13.59
N ALA A 221 -1.68 14.18 14.74
CA ALA A 221 -2.86 14.56 15.51
C ALA A 221 -2.71 15.94 16.17
N VAL A 222 -1.55 16.27 16.74
CA VAL A 222 -1.28 17.60 17.30
C VAL A 222 -1.26 18.67 16.21
N GLU A 223 -0.62 18.40 15.07
CA GLU A 223 -0.58 19.30 13.92
C GLU A 223 -2.00 19.59 13.40
N SER A 224 -2.84 18.55 13.29
CA SER A 224 -4.25 18.67 12.88
C SER A 224 -5.10 19.42 13.92
N ALA A 225 -4.90 19.19 15.22
CA ALA A 225 -5.62 19.88 16.29
C ALA A 225 -5.26 21.37 16.42
N CYS A 226 -4.04 21.73 16.00
CA CYS A 226 -3.59 23.12 15.93
C CYS A 226 -4.01 23.80 14.62
N ARG A 227 -4.42 23.05 13.59
CA ARG A 227 -5.01 23.65 12.40
C ARG A 227 -6.42 24.17 12.68
N TYR A 228 -6.81 25.17 11.92
CA TYR A 228 -8.08 25.91 12.00
C TYR A 228 -8.23 26.73 13.28
N ARG A 229 -8.66 27.98 13.15
CA ARG A 229 -8.96 28.85 14.29
C ARG A 229 -10.30 28.46 14.95
N PRO A 230 -10.42 28.44 16.28
CA PRO A 230 -11.68 28.07 16.92
C PRO A 230 -12.65 29.25 16.85
N THR A 231 -13.94 28.95 16.71
CA THR A 231 -14.98 29.98 16.59
C THR A 231 -15.52 30.40 17.95
N ALA A 232 -15.62 29.48 18.90
CA ALA A 232 -16.06 29.72 20.27
C ALA A 232 -14.93 29.59 21.31
N GLU A 233 -14.92 30.50 22.28
CA GLU A 233 -13.91 30.58 23.35
C GLU A 233 -13.87 29.37 24.30
N PRO A 234 -14.99 28.75 24.73
CA PRO A 234 -14.95 27.61 25.66
C PRO A 234 -14.30 26.36 25.04
N ALA A 235 -14.69 26.01 23.81
CA ALA A 235 -14.12 24.87 23.09
C ALA A 235 -12.65 25.11 22.74
N ALA A 236 -12.29 26.34 22.36
CA ALA A 236 -10.90 26.74 22.18
C ALA A 236 -10.06 26.48 23.43
N THR A 237 -10.58 26.85 24.60
CA THR A 237 -9.89 26.69 25.89
C THR A 237 -9.70 25.23 26.27
N ALA A 238 -10.74 24.41 26.08
CA ALA A 238 -10.68 22.98 26.33
C ALA A 238 -9.65 22.28 25.41
N ALA A 239 -9.73 22.52 24.09
CA ALA A 239 -8.79 21.96 23.13
C ALA A 239 -7.34 22.45 23.41
N ALA A 240 -7.16 23.72 23.76
CA ALA A 240 -5.86 24.26 24.14
C ALA A 240 -5.27 23.53 25.36
N THR A 241 -6.10 23.23 26.36
CA THR A 241 -5.66 22.54 27.57
C THR A 241 -5.18 21.13 27.25
N GLU A 242 -5.92 20.39 26.42
CA GLU A 242 -5.54 19.03 26.02
C GLU A 242 -4.26 19.01 25.19
N VAL A 243 -4.14 19.88 24.17
CA VAL A 243 -2.92 19.96 23.36
C VAL A 243 -1.73 20.41 24.20
N ARG A 244 -1.90 21.37 25.12
CA ARG A 244 -0.84 21.79 26.04
C ARG A 244 -0.36 20.64 26.90
N ALA A 245 -1.28 19.87 27.48
CA ALA A 245 -0.94 18.72 28.30
C ALA A 245 -0.10 17.68 27.53
N VAL A 246 -0.40 17.48 26.24
CA VAL A 246 0.39 16.62 25.35
C VAL A 246 1.80 17.20 25.12
N LEU A 247 1.91 18.48 24.76
CA LEU A 247 3.20 19.14 24.51
C LEU A 247 4.13 19.14 25.74
N ASP A 248 3.55 19.26 26.94
CA ASP A 248 4.29 19.28 28.19
C ASP A 248 4.75 17.87 28.59
N SER A 249 3.98 16.83 28.25
CA SER A 249 4.24 15.44 28.64
C SER A 249 5.07 14.63 27.65
N VAL A 250 5.03 14.95 26.35
CA VAL A 250 5.70 14.17 25.30
C VAL A 250 6.76 15.01 24.58
N GLY A 251 8.01 14.55 24.64
CA GLY A 251 9.15 15.26 24.06
C GLY A 251 9.10 15.37 22.53
N THR A 252 8.62 14.33 21.84
CA THR A 252 8.61 14.24 20.36
C THR A 252 7.78 15.34 19.70
N VAL A 253 6.69 15.78 20.33
CA VAL A 253 5.80 16.82 19.76
C VAL A 253 6.00 18.22 20.34
N ARG A 254 6.90 18.39 21.33
CA ARG A 254 7.18 19.70 21.95
C ARG A 254 7.55 20.79 20.95
N ASP A 255 8.15 20.36 19.85
CA ASP A 255 8.57 21.17 18.73
C ASP A 255 7.42 21.85 17.97
N LEU A 256 6.19 21.36 18.11
CA LEU A 256 4.97 22.00 17.60
C LEU A 256 4.45 23.13 18.51
N GLY A 257 5.17 23.49 19.57
CA GLY A 257 4.85 24.60 20.49
C GLY A 257 4.58 25.96 19.80
N PRO A 258 5.33 26.36 18.76
CA PRO A 258 5.01 27.57 18.00
C PRO A 258 3.63 27.49 17.31
N THR A 259 3.29 26.34 16.71
CA THR A 259 2.01 26.08 16.06
C THR A 259 0.86 26.15 17.07
N TYR A 260 1.04 25.57 18.26
CA TYR A 260 0.10 25.70 19.37
C TYR A 260 -0.11 27.16 19.77
N THR A 261 0.96 27.93 19.88
CA THR A 261 0.91 29.34 20.30
C THR A 261 0.08 30.15 19.31
N LEU A 262 0.30 29.96 18.02
CA LEU A 262 -0.47 30.59 16.95
C LEU A 262 -1.95 30.16 16.94
N ALA A 263 -2.21 28.89 17.23
CA ALA A 263 -3.54 28.30 17.17
C ALA A 263 -4.45 28.66 18.36
N PHE A 264 -3.87 28.83 19.55
CA PHE A 264 -4.63 28.91 20.80
C PHE A 264 -4.30 30.12 21.69
N LEU A 265 -3.08 30.66 21.65
CA LEU A 265 -2.70 31.77 22.51
C LEU A 265 -2.90 33.09 21.79
N ARG A 266 -3.96 33.82 22.17
CA ARG A 266 -4.12 35.22 21.79
C ARG A 266 -3.20 36.05 22.69
N ASP A 267 -2.08 36.51 22.16
CA ASP A 267 -1.39 37.64 22.73
C ASP A 267 -1.88 38.92 22.01
N PRO A 268 -2.68 39.80 22.66
CA PRO A 268 -3.12 41.05 22.05
C PRO A 268 -1.96 42.02 21.77
N ALA A 269 -0.79 41.79 22.39
CA ALA A 269 0.44 42.54 22.18
C ALA A 269 1.41 41.84 21.20
N ALA A 270 1.07 40.64 20.74
CA ALA A 270 1.83 39.93 19.72
C ALA A 270 1.72 40.65 18.37
N SER A 271 2.73 41.49 18.15
CA SER A 271 3.27 42.04 16.91
C SER A 271 2.78 41.44 15.59
N ALA A 272 2.77 42.29 14.55
CA ALA A 272 2.68 41.93 13.13
C ALA A 272 3.57 40.73 12.70
N ALA A 273 4.60 40.37 13.49
CA ALA A 273 5.39 39.16 13.29
C ALA A 273 4.63 37.84 13.50
N LEU A 274 3.71 37.75 14.47
CA LEU A 274 2.90 36.54 14.70
C LEU A 274 1.74 36.44 13.67
N ASP A 275 1.19 37.57 13.24
CA ASP A 275 0.23 37.60 12.12
C ASP A 275 0.85 37.08 10.81
N ARG A 276 2.15 37.29 10.58
CA ARG A 276 2.87 36.72 9.42
C ARG A 276 3.06 35.20 9.49
N LEU A 277 2.99 34.60 10.67
CA LEU A 277 3.16 33.16 10.89
C LEU A 277 1.83 32.41 11.05
N ARG A 278 0.74 33.14 11.23
CA ARG A 278 -0.63 32.59 11.28
C ARG A 278 -1.00 31.65 10.12
N PRO A 279 -0.46 31.84 8.90
CA PRO A 279 -0.57 30.87 7.81
C PRO A 279 -0.09 29.43 8.11
N LEU A 280 0.68 29.20 9.17
CA LEU A 280 1.04 27.84 9.64
C LEU A 280 -0.18 27.03 10.13
N VAL A 281 -1.20 27.70 10.67
CA VAL A 281 -2.36 27.05 11.31
C VAL A 281 -3.65 27.19 10.49
N ASP A 282 -3.74 28.22 9.64
CA ASP A 282 -4.89 28.43 8.75
C ASP A 282 -4.54 27.86 7.36
N PRO A 283 -5.22 26.80 6.86
CA PRO A 283 -4.91 26.20 5.56
C PRO A 283 -5.48 26.97 4.38
N VAL A 284 -6.33 27.98 4.60
CA VAL A 284 -6.91 28.84 3.56
C VAL A 284 -6.51 30.28 3.81
N TRP A 285 -5.91 30.90 2.79
CA TRP A 285 -5.35 32.25 2.86
C TRP A 285 -6.05 33.20 1.90
N GLN A 286 -6.11 34.46 2.32
CA GLN A 286 -6.52 35.59 1.50
C GLN A 286 -5.49 36.71 1.71
N PHE A 287 -4.61 36.88 0.73
CA PHE A 287 -3.52 37.86 0.74
C PHE A 287 -3.39 38.52 -0.64
N ASP A 288 -2.91 39.76 -0.66
CA ASP A 288 -2.29 40.32 -1.85
C ASP A 288 -0.97 39.59 -2.20
N ALA A 289 -0.41 39.87 -3.38
CA ALA A 289 0.77 39.17 -3.88
C ALA A 289 2.03 39.45 -3.04
N ASP A 290 2.19 40.67 -2.51
CA ASP A 290 3.37 41.08 -1.75
C ASP A 290 3.39 40.46 -0.35
N ALA A 291 2.22 40.41 0.30
CA ALA A 291 2.00 39.73 1.57
C ALA A 291 2.16 38.21 1.43
N LEU A 292 1.70 37.62 0.32
CA LEU A 292 1.90 36.21 0.02
C LEU A 292 3.40 35.88 -0.05
N GLN A 293 4.19 36.61 -0.86
CA GLN A 293 5.62 36.34 -1.02
C GLN A 293 6.38 36.42 0.31
N SER A 294 6.11 37.46 1.11
CA SER A 294 6.75 37.65 2.42
C SER A 294 6.39 36.54 3.40
N THR A 295 5.15 36.07 3.36
CA THR A 295 4.64 34.96 4.17
C THR A 295 5.30 33.64 3.78
N MET A 296 5.36 33.33 2.48
CA MET A 296 5.93 32.07 1.99
C MET A 296 7.39 31.88 2.42
N ALA A 297 8.20 32.94 2.35
CA ALA A 297 9.59 32.89 2.79
C ALA A 297 9.73 32.56 4.28
N ALA A 298 8.86 33.12 5.13
CA ALA A 298 8.85 32.82 6.56
C ALA A 298 8.34 31.40 6.86
N LEU A 299 7.30 30.97 6.15
CA LEU A 299 6.73 29.62 6.29
C LEU A 299 7.74 28.54 5.94
N GLN A 300 8.39 28.66 4.78
CA GLN A 300 9.30 27.63 4.27
C GLN A 300 10.40 27.28 5.28
N GLY A 301 10.95 28.27 5.99
CA GLY A 301 11.98 28.02 7.00
C GLY A 301 11.47 27.18 8.17
N ILE A 302 10.32 27.55 8.75
CA ILE A 302 9.73 26.87 9.92
C ILE A 302 9.20 25.49 9.55
N SER A 303 8.48 25.40 8.43
CA SER A 303 7.84 24.15 8.02
C SER A 303 8.86 23.11 7.57
N THR A 304 10.00 23.53 7.01
CA THR A 304 11.15 22.63 6.75
C THR A 304 11.69 22.00 8.04
N GLU A 305 11.83 22.80 9.11
CA GLU A 305 12.28 22.27 10.40
C GLU A 305 11.27 21.28 11.01
N PHE A 306 9.98 21.56 10.88
CA PHE A 306 8.92 20.65 11.31
C PHE A 306 8.92 19.34 10.52
N ASP A 307 9.08 19.42 9.19
CA ASP A 307 9.15 18.23 8.35
C ASP A 307 10.37 17.36 8.70
N GLU A 308 11.56 17.94 8.85
CA GLU A 308 12.76 17.19 9.28
C GLU A 308 12.54 16.48 10.62
N ARG A 309 11.92 17.14 11.59
CA ARG A 309 11.61 16.53 12.91
C ARG A 309 10.57 15.42 12.80
N ARG A 310 9.51 15.61 12.01
CA ARG A 310 8.51 14.58 11.72
C ARG A 310 9.12 13.37 11.03
N LEU A 311 10.07 13.58 10.12
CA LEU A 311 10.73 12.52 9.36
C LEU A 311 11.57 11.60 10.25
N LEU A 312 12.11 12.10 11.36
CA LEU A 312 12.77 11.27 12.38
C LEU A 312 11.83 10.28 13.09
N LEU A 313 10.51 10.52 13.02
CA LEU A 313 9.48 9.65 13.58
C LEU A 313 9.02 8.57 12.60
N ILE A 314 9.32 8.73 11.30
CA ILE A 314 9.07 7.68 10.32
C ILE A 314 10.06 6.54 10.60
N PRO A 315 9.60 5.32 10.88
CA PRO A 315 10.49 4.20 11.15
C PRO A 315 11.51 4.07 10.02
N PRO A 316 12.82 3.95 10.34
CA PRO A 316 13.80 3.69 9.31
C PRO A 316 13.41 2.38 8.61
N PRO A 317 13.51 2.34 7.28
CA PRO A 317 13.07 1.18 6.55
C PRO A 317 13.84 -0.08 6.99
N GLU A 318 13.15 -1.22 7.08
CA GLU A 318 13.77 -2.51 7.41
C GLU A 318 14.87 -2.91 6.42
N ARG A 319 14.84 -2.33 5.20
CA ARG A 319 15.81 -2.54 4.13
C ARG A 319 16.39 -1.20 3.68
N SER A 320 17.71 -1.12 3.62
CA SER A 320 18.43 0.01 3.04
C SER A 320 18.51 -0.05 1.51
N VAL A 321 17.99 -1.11 0.89
CA VAL A 321 18.12 -1.40 -0.54
C VAL A 321 16.79 -1.07 -1.23
N ALA A 322 16.88 -0.46 -2.42
CA ALA A 322 15.70 -0.27 -3.26
C ALA A 322 15.12 -1.63 -3.70
N THR A 323 13.82 -1.68 -3.92
CA THR A 323 13.17 -2.90 -4.41
C THR A 323 12.04 -2.56 -5.38
N ALA A 324 12.06 -3.19 -6.54
CA ALA A 324 10.90 -3.31 -7.41
C ALA A 324 9.93 -4.32 -6.82
N ASP A 325 8.69 -3.89 -6.64
CA ASP A 325 7.57 -4.75 -6.33
C ASP A 325 6.74 -4.96 -7.60
N ILE A 326 6.85 -6.16 -8.18
CA ILE A 326 6.09 -6.56 -9.38
C ILE A 326 4.63 -6.88 -9.06
N ASP A 327 4.26 -7.03 -7.79
CA ASP A 327 2.87 -7.20 -7.36
C ASP A 327 2.16 -5.85 -7.30
N ALA A 328 2.81 -4.87 -6.68
CA ALA A 328 2.31 -3.50 -6.59
C ALA A 328 2.65 -2.67 -7.82
N TRP A 329 3.54 -3.13 -8.71
CA TRP A 329 4.12 -2.39 -9.84
C TRP A 329 4.76 -1.07 -9.42
N SER A 330 5.59 -1.11 -8.38
CA SER A 330 6.19 0.06 -7.74
C SER A 330 7.69 -0.10 -7.53
N ILE A 331 8.40 1.02 -7.47
CA ILE A 331 9.80 1.05 -7.06
C ILE A 331 9.88 1.73 -5.69
N ASP A 332 10.33 0.98 -4.69
CA ASP A 332 10.53 1.50 -3.34
C ASP A 332 12.00 1.86 -3.11
N HIS A 333 12.40 3.05 -3.56
CA HIS A 333 13.75 3.57 -3.37
C HIS A 333 13.88 4.31 -2.03
N HIS A 334 14.88 3.97 -1.22
CA HIS A 334 15.07 4.55 0.12
C HIS A 334 15.15 6.09 0.11
N ALA A 335 15.81 6.69 -0.88
CA ALA A 335 15.89 8.14 -1.06
C ALA A 335 14.52 8.82 -1.32
N PHE A 336 13.52 8.08 -1.83
CA PHE A 336 12.23 8.62 -2.27
C PHE A 336 11.02 8.09 -1.46
N ARG A 337 11.24 7.34 -0.38
CA ARG A 337 10.17 6.88 0.54
C ARG A 337 9.44 8.03 1.24
N SER A 338 10.12 9.16 1.37
CA SER A 338 9.58 10.37 1.99
C SER A 338 10.06 11.62 1.26
N ALA A 339 10.24 11.51 -0.05
CA ALA A 339 10.62 12.59 -0.95
C ALA A 339 10.13 12.26 -2.35
N VAL A 340 9.99 13.27 -3.20
CA VAL A 340 9.68 13.10 -4.62
C VAL A 340 10.72 13.84 -5.45
N PRO A 341 11.27 13.23 -6.52
CA PRO A 341 12.13 13.97 -7.44
C PRO A 341 11.29 15.07 -8.09
N PHE A 342 11.79 16.30 -8.00
CA PHE A 342 11.08 17.50 -8.41
C PHE A 342 12.05 18.62 -8.76
N SER A 343 11.66 19.45 -9.73
CA SER A 343 12.42 20.56 -10.26
C SER A 343 13.85 20.09 -10.60
N THR A 344 14.85 20.82 -10.14
CA THR A 344 16.26 20.45 -10.28
C THR A 344 16.83 19.80 -9.02
N GLY A 345 15.98 19.44 -8.04
CA GLY A 345 16.40 18.88 -6.74
C GLY A 345 17.27 17.65 -6.90
N PHE A 346 16.90 16.75 -7.81
CA PHE A 346 17.68 15.54 -8.13
C PHE A 346 19.14 15.82 -8.52
N ARG A 347 19.44 16.98 -9.11
CA ARG A 347 20.83 17.38 -9.47
C ARG A 347 21.70 17.70 -8.24
N ARG A 348 21.11 17.80 -7.06
CA ARG A 348 21.78 18.13 -5.80
C ARG A 348 21.84 16.96 -4.82
N GLU A 349 21.37 15.77 -5.19
CA GLU A 349 21.42 14.57 -4.34
C GLU A 349 22.86 14.14 -4.06
N SER A 350 23.20 13.91 -2.79
CA SER A 350 24.54 13.46 -2.37
C SER A 350 24.93 12.12 -3.02
N ALA A 351 23.95 11.22 -3.14
CA ALA A 351 24.11 9.88 -3.71
C ALA A 351 23.58 9.77 -5.16
N GLN A 352 23.57 10.86 -5.94
CA GLN A 352 22.96 10.89 -7.27
C GLN A 352 23.37 9.70 -8.17
N ALA A 353 24.67 9.41 -8.25
CA ALA A 353 25.17 8.32 -9.09
C ALA A 353 24.63 6.95 -8.66
N ASP A 354 24.52 6.70 -7.36
CA ASP A 354 23.97 5.44 -6.84
C ASP A 354 22.46 5.33 -7.10
N ILE A 355 21.73 6.43 -6.93
CA ILE A 355 20.29 6.50 -7.23
C ILE A 355 20.04 6.18 -8.71
N VAL A 356 20.79 6.79 -9.63
CA VAL A 356 20.64 6.57 -11.07
C VAL A 356 20.82 5.10 -11.43
N LEU A 357 21.91 4.48 -10.98
CA LEU A 357 22.18 3.08 -11.29
C LEU A 357 21.19 2.14 -10.61
N THR A 358 20.77 2.44 -9.37
CA THR A 358 19.79 1.65 -8.63
C THR A 358 18.41 1.72 -9.28
N LEU A 359 17.93 2.90 -9.66
CA LEU A 359 16.68 3.02 -10.41
C LEU A 359 16.76 2.31 -11.76
N GLY A 360 17.90 2.40 -12.46
CA GLY A 360 18.14 1.62 -13.67
C GLY A 360 17.95 0.12 -13.43
N HIS A 361 18.56 -0.43 -12.38
CA HIS A 361 18.40 -1.83 -11.95
C HIS A 361 16.93 -2.19 -11.66
N GLU A 362 16.24 -1.40 -10.83
CA GLU A 362 14.85 -1.68 -10.46
C GLU A 362 13.87 -1.52 -11.62
N LEU A 363 14.13 -0.59 -12.55
CA LEU A 363 13.35 -0.46 -13.77
C LEU A 363 13.49 -1.68 -14.67
N VAL A 364 14.63 -2.38 -14.68
CA VAL A 364 14.82 -3.63 -15.42
C VAL A 364 13.90 -4.74 -14.90
N HIS A 365 13.66 -4.79 -13.58
CA HIS A 365 12.72 -5.76 -12.98
C HIS A 365 11.28 -5.51 -13.43
N ILE A 366 10.84 -4.25 -13.36
CA ILE A 366 9.54 -3.83 -13.88
C ILE A 366 9.46 -4.14 -15.38
N ASP A 367 10.52 -3.80 -16.12
CA ASP A 367 10.62 -4.07 -17.54
C ASP A 367 10.49 -5.57 -17.87
N SER A 368 11.16 -6.43 -17.12
CA SER A 368 11.16 -7.87 -17.36
C SER A 368 9.80 -8.51 -17.08
N ALA A 369 8.98 -7.88 -16.25
CA ALA A 369 7.64 -8.35 -15.91
C ALA A 369 6.59 -8.05 -17.01
N TYR A 370 6.89 -7.20 -18.01
CA TYR A 370 6.04 -6.93 -19.20
C TYR A 370 6.06 -8.08 -20.23
N GLY A 371 5.75 -9.29 -19.80
CA GLY A 371 5.71 -10.46 -20.67
C GLY A 371 5.04 -11.65 -19.99
N TRP A 372 5.21 -12.84 -20.59
CA TRP A 372 4.48 -14.04 -20.17
C TRP A 372 4.66 -14.42 -18.70
N LEU A 373 5.81 -14.13 -18.09
CA LEU A 373 6.04 -14.36 -16.66
C LEU A 373 5.12 -13.48 -15.79
N GLY A 374 5.04 -12.18 -16.06
CA GLY A 374 4.15 -11.27 -15.34
C GLY A 374 2.68 -11.56 -15.61
N THR A 375 2.33 -11.98 -16.83
CA THR A 375 0.99 -12.46 -17.18
C THR A 375 0.60 -13.70 -16.37
N ALA A 376 1.49 -14.69 -16.23
CA ALA A 376 1.21 -15.90 -15.46
C ALA A 376 1.03 -15.62 -13.96
N VAL A 377 1.88 -14.78 -13.38
CA VAL A 377 1.73 -14.33 -11.99
C VAL A 377 0.41 -13.59 -11.83
N SER A 378 0.07 -12.70 -12.77
CA SER A 378 -1.21 -11.99 -12.76
C SER A 378 -2.40 -12.96 -12.87
N ALA A 379 -2.34 -13.97 -13.73
CA ALA A 379 -3.42 -14.95 -13.88
C ALA A 379 -3.70 -15.70 -12.56
N LEU A 380 -2.65 -16.16 -11.86
CA LEU A 380 -2.77 -16.82 -10.56
C LEU A 380 -3.37 -15.88 -9.50
N ARG A 381 -2.93 -14.62 -9.47
CA ARG A 381 -3.46 -13.61 -8.55
C ARG A 381 -4.92 -13.29 -8.83
N THR A 382 -5.29 -13.15 -10.10
CA THR A 382 -6.68 -12.91 -10.51
C THR A 382 -7.56 -14.05 -10.09
N ALA A 383 -7.11 -15.30 -10.27
CA ALA A 383 -7.85 -16.47 -9.82
C ALA A 383 -8.06 -16.46 -8.29
N ALA A 384 -7.06 -16.09 -7.50
CA ALA A 384 -7.19 -15.99 -6.05
C ALA A 384 -8.19 -14.89 -5.62
N THR A 385 -8.13 -13.72 -6.25
CA THR A 385 -9.05 -12.61 -6.00
C THR A 385 -10.48 -12.96 -6.45
N ALA A 386 -10.62 -13.63 -7.57
CA ALA A 386 -11.89 -14.13 -8.08
C ALA A 386 -12.55 -15.08 -7.06
N ASP A 387 -11.80 -16.06 -6.55
CA ASP A 387 -12.27 -16.95 -5.49
C ASP A 387 -12.77 -16.15 -4.27
N GLU A 388 -12.05 -15.10 -3.86
CA GLU A 388 -12.44 -14.27 -2.73
C GLU A 388 -13.75 -13.49 -2.96
N VAL A 389 -13.93 -12.92 -4.15
CA VAL A 389 -15.18 -12.22 -4.52
C VAL A 389 -16.36 -13.19 -4.49
N LEU A 390 -16.19 -14.40 -5.00
CA LEU A 390 -17.22 -15.43 -5.00
C LEU A 390 -17.61 -15.86 -3.58
N HIS A 391 -16.65 -15.86 -2.65
CA HIS A 391 -16.94 -16.11 -1.24
C HIS A 391 -17.72 -14.97 -0.59
N HIS A 392 -17.40 -13.70 -0.90
CA HIS A 392 -18.21 -12.55 -0.47
C HIS A 392 -19.66 -12.64 -0.97
N VAL A 393 -19.88 -12.96 -2.25
CA VAL A 393 -21.21 -13.16 -2.84
C VAL A 393 -21.98 -14.29 -2.12
N ARG A 394 -21.29 -15.38 -1.77
CA ARG A 394 -21.91 -16.47 -1.02
C ARG A 394 -22.36 -16.03 0.38
N LEU A 395 -21.56 -15.22 1.07
CA LEU A 395 -21.89 -14.75 2.43
C LEU A 395 -23.01 -13.72 2.46
N SER A 396 -23.09 -12.83 1.46
CA SER A 396 -24.14 -11.80 1.41
C SER A 396 -25.51 -12.38 1.05
N GLY A 397 -25.55 -13.52 0.34
CA GLY A 397 -26.80 -14.07 -0.21
C GLY A 397 -27.40 -13.22 -1.33
N GLU A 398 -26.71 -12.14 -1.72
CA GLU A 398 -27.07 -11.23 -2.81
C GLU A 398 -26.29 -11.64 -4.07
N GLY A 399 -26.94 -11.63 -5.24
CA GLY A 399 -26.33 -12.08 -6.50
C GLY A 399 -25.21 -11.19 -7.03
N THR A 400 -24.89 -10.08 -6.36
CA THR A 400 -23.83 -9.14 -6.72
C THR A 400 -23.07 -8.73 -5.45
N PRO A 401 -21.72 -8.69 -5.47
CA PRO A 401 -20.94 -8.21 -4.34
C PRO A 401 -21.21 -6.72 -4.13
N ASP A 402 -21.59 -6.31 -2.91
CA ASP A 402 -21.64 -4.89 -2.57
C ASP A 402 -20.21 -4.32 -2.49
N PRO A 403 -19.80 -3.44 -3.43
CA PRO A 403 -18.45 -2.89 -3.46
C PRO A 403 -18.13 -2.02 -2.24
N GLU A 404 -19.11 -1.56 -1.46
CA GLU A 404 -18.83 -0.78 -0.24
C GLU A 404 -18.47 -1.66 0.97
N VAL A 405 -18.79 -2.97 0.93
CA VAL A 405 -18.53 -3.94 2.01
C VAL A 405 -17.24 -4.77 1.76
N VAL A 406 -16.81 -4.91 0.50
CA VAL A 406 -15.75 -5.84 0.05
C VAL A 406 -14.32 -5.30 0.26
N GLY A 407 -14.11 -4.34 1.17
CA GLY A 407 -12.80 -3.74 1.41
C GLY A 407 -11.75 -4.69 1.98
N GLY A 408 -12.14 -5.84 2.53
CA GLY A 408 -11.24 -6.81 3.20
C GLY A 408 -11.57 -8.27 2.93
N LEU A 409 -10.73 -9.15 3.47
CA LEU A 409 -10.92 -10.59 3.38
C LEU A 409 -12.24 -10.98 4.06
N ALA A 410 -13.09 -11.72 3.35
CA ALA A 410 -14.35 -12.28 3.85
C ALA A 410 -14.12 -13.16 5.09
N SER A 411 -15.11 -13.16 6.00
CA SER A 411 -15.09 -14.03 7.18
C SER A 411 -15.12 -15.50 6.76
N LEU A 412 -14.42 -16.35 7.51
CA LEU A 412 -14.55 -17.80 7.39
C LEU A 412 -15.39 -18.30 8.56
N GLU A 413 -16.59 -18.79 8.27
CA GLU A 413 -17.44 -19.51 9.23
C GLU A 413 -16.76 -20.82 9.66
N PRO A 414 -17.00 -21.33 10.89
CA PRO A 414 -16.33 -22.51 11.43
C PRO A 414 -16.85 -23.83 10.81
N GLU A 415 -17.02 -23.86 9.49
CA GLU A 415 -17.54 -25.00 8.73
C GLU A 415 -16.42 -25.65 7.92
N ALA A 416 -16.22 -26.97 8.09
CA ALA A 416 -15.20 -27.72 7.35
C ALA A 416 -15.43 -27.76 5.83
N VAL A 417 -16.63 -27.39 5.34
CA VAL A 417 -16.93 -27.24 3.91
C VAL A 417 -16.05 -26.21 3.20
N LEU A 418 -15.43 -25.29 3.95
CA LEU A 418 -14.56 -24.24 3.40
C LEU A 418 -13.10 -24.69 3.21
N LEU A 419 -12.70 -25.88 3.66
CA LEU A 419 -11.32 -26.39 3.48
C LEU A 419 -10.82 -26.35 2.02
N PRO A 420 -11.59 -26.83 1.01
CA PRO A 420 -11.13 -26.80 -0.38
C PRO A 420 -10.94 -25.38 -0.93
N PHE A 421 -11.75 -24.43 -0.44
CA PHE A 421 -11.67 -23.03 -0.83
C PHE A 421 -10.39 -22.39 -0.28
N VAL A 422 -10.13 -22.55 1.02
CA VAL A 422 -8.95 -21.98 1.69
C VAL A 422 -7.66 -22.59 1.15
N GLU A 423 -7.64 -23.91 0.92
CA GLU A 423 -6.51 -24.61 0.30
C GLU A 423 -6.14 -24.00 -1.06
N ARG A 424 -7.13 -23.89 -1.95
CA ARG A 424 -6.92 -23.37 -3.31
C ARG A 424 -6.41 -21.94 -3.33
N GLN A 425 -6.99 -21.05 -2.53
CA GLN A 425 -6.51 -19.66 -2.46
C GLN A 425 -5.05 -19.58 -2.00
N LEU A 426 -4.68 -20.35 -0.96
CA LEU A 426 -3.30 -20.40 -0.48
C LEU A 426 -2.37 -21.01 -1.54
N GLU A 427 -2.79 -22.07 -2.22
CA GLU A 427 -2.00 -22.71 -3.29
C GLU A 427 -1.73 -21.75 -4.45
N LEU A 428 -2.73 -20.99 -4.91
CA LEU A 428 -2.58 -19.99 -5.98
C LEU A 428 -1.56 -18.91 -5.61
N VAL A 429 -1.64 -18.37 -4.39
CA VAL A 429 -0.69 -17.37 -3.88
C VAL A 429 0.72 -17.95 -3.76
N VAL A 430 0.86 -19.20 -3.28
CA VAL A 430 2.16 -19.86 -3.16
C VAL A 430 2.76 -20.17 -4.54
N LYS A 431 1.96 -20.61 -5.53
CA LYS A 431 2.41 -20.82 -6.92
C LYS A 431 2.89 -19.53 -7.57
N ALA A 432 2.16 -18.43 -7.39
CA ALA A 432 2.57 -17.12 -7.90
C ALA A 432 3.92 -16.72 -7.31
N ARG A 433 4.16 -16.98 -6.03
CA ARG A 433 5.45 -16.78 -5.39
C ARG A 433 6.53 -17.73 -5.91
N ILE A 434 6.24 -19.02 -6.09
CA ILE A 434 7.21 -19.98 -6.63
C ILE A 434 7.71 -19.52 -8.00
N LEU A 435 6.83 -19.07 -8.89
CA LEU A 435 7.26 -18.53 -10.19
C LEU A 435 8.22 -17.35 -10.02
N ARG A 436 7.92 -16.43 -9.10
CA ARG A 436 8.82 -15.30 -8.80
C ARG A 436 10.17 -15.77 -8.26
N ASP A 437 10.16 -16.64 -7.26
CA ASP A 437 11.38 -17.15 -6.61
C ASP A 437 12.25 -17.94 -7.60
N VAL A 438 11.63 -18.76 -8.47
CA VAL A 438 12.35 -19.56 -9.48
C VAL A 438 13.06 -18.67 -10.48
N TRP A 439 12.41 -17.60 -10.94
CA TRP A 439 12.93 -16.69 -11.95
C TRP A 439 13.80 -15.56 -11.36
N THR A 440 13.74 -15.33 -10.04
CA THR A 440 14.47 -14.26 -9.35
C THR A 440 15.95 -14.22 -9.72
N PRO A 441 16.73 -15.34 -9.69
CA PRO A 441 18.13 -15.28 -10.10
C PRO A 441 18.30 -14.76 -11.53
N TRP A 442 17.54 -15.27 -12.51
CA TRP A 442 17.63 -14.81 -13.89
C TRP A 442 17.32 -13.30 -14.01
N LEU A 443 16.23 -12.85 -13.38
CA LEU A 443 15.80 -11.45 -13.42
C LEU A 443 16.84 -10.51 -12.80
N GLU A 444 17.42 -10.89 -11.65
CA GLU A 444 18.53 -10.15 -11.03
C GLU A 444 19.76 -10.15 -11.94
N GLY A 445 20.04 -11.25 -12.66
CA GLY A 445 21.11 -11.31 -13.63
C GLY A 445 20.92 -10.35 -14.81
N VAL A 446 19.70 -10.27 -15.34
CA VAL A 446 19.35 -9.32 -16.42
C VAL A 446 19.43 -7.88 -15.91
N ALA A 447 18.99 -7.61 -14.68
CA ALA A 447 19.07 -6.31 -14.04
C ALA A 447 20.52 -5.87 -13.81
N VAL A 448 21.39 -6.73 -13.25
CA VAL A 448 22.82 -6.43 -13.08
C VAL A 448 23.51 -6.25 -14.44
N PHE A 449 23.17 -7.07 -15.44
CA PHE A 449 23.73 -6.90 -16.78
C PHE A 449 23.29 -5.58 -17.42
N GLY A 450 21.99 -5.26 -17.35
CA GLY A 450 21.45 -3.99 -17.83
C GLY A 450 22.05 -2.80 -17.10
N GLU A 451 22.27 -2.92 -15.80
CA GLU A 451 22.91 -1.91 -14.97
C GLU A 451 24.36 -1.64 -15.42
N LEU A 452 25.15 -2.69 -15.65
CA LEU A 452 26.60 -2.57 -15.80
C LEU A 452 27.10 -2.54 -17.24
N ALA A 453 26.36 -3.14 -18.18
CA ALA A 453 26.79 -3.30 -19.58
C ALA A 453 26.23 -2.24 -20.53
N CYS A 454 25.19 -1.52 -20.13
CA CYS A 454 24.56 -0.48 -20.94
C CYS A 454 25.30 0.86 -20.81
N ASP A 455 26.54 0.96 -21.31
CA ASP A 455 27.27 2.24 -21.38
C ASP A 455 26.82 3.03 -22.64
N PRO A 456 26.08 4.14 -22.50
CA PRO A 456 25.56 4.91 -23.62
C PRO A 456 26.65 5.57 -24.46
N THR A 457 27.88 5.68 -23.94
CA THR A 457 29.02 6.23 -24.69
C THR A 457 29.56 5.25 -25.74
N THR A 458 29.20 3.97 -25.64
CA THR A 458 29.69 2.91 -26.53
C THR A 458 28.76 2.64 -27.72
N ASP A 459 27.49 3.06 -27.63
CA ASP A 459 26.50 2.93 -28.70
C ASP A 459 25.56 4.15 -28.68
N THR A 460 25.87 5.14 -29.52
CA THR A 460 25.10 6.39 -29.62
C THR A 460 23.85 6.26 -30.48
N GLU A 461 23.68 5.14 -31.18
CA GLU A 461 22.52 4.91 -32.05
C GLU A 461 21.35 4.26 -31.29
N ARG A 462 21.63 3.57 -30.18
CA ARG A 462 20.64 2.89 -29.35
C ARG A 462 20.48 3.55 -27.99
N THR A 463 19.25 3.61 -27.50
CA THR A 463 18.93 4.12 -26.16
C THR A 463 18.64 3.00 -25.18
N THR A 464 18.90 3.24 -23.90
CA THR A 464 18.55 2.30 -22.84
C THR A 464 17.05 2.34 -22.56
N SER A 465 16.44 1.21 -22.16
CA SER A 465 14.99 1.16 -21.87
C SER A 465 14.59 1.98 -20.64
N PHE A 466 15.57 2.33 -19.80
CA PHE A 466 15.44 3.11 -18.58
C PHE A 466 15.93 4.56 -18.70
N GLY A 467 16.65 4.93 -19.77
CA GLY A 467 17.11 6.30 -20.02
C GLY A 467 15.96 7.31 -20.14
N GLY A 468 14.86 6.91 -20.78
CA GLY A 468 13.60 7.66 -20.81
C GLY A 468 13.10 8.01 -19.40
N PRO A 469 12.70 7.06 -18.54
CA PRO A 469 12.31 7.35 -17.16
C PRO A 469 13.28 8.25 -16.39
N LEU A 470 14.58 8.05 -16.54
CA LEU A 470 15.60 8.82 -15.83
C LEU A 470 15.64 10.29 -16.26
N VAL A 471 15.40 10.60 -17.55
CA VAL A 471 15.40 12.00 -18.01
C VAL A 471 14.31 12.84 -17.35
N HIS A 472 13.22 12.20 -16.95
CA HIS A 472 12.09 12.87 -16.31
C HIS A 472 12.26 13.05 -14.79
N LEU A 473 13.38 12.63 -14.19
CA LEU A 473 13.68 12.96 -12.78
C LEU A 473 13.98 14.46 -12.56
N VAL A 474 14.14 15.22 -13.66
CA VAL A 474 14.38 16.65 -13.64
C VAL A 474 13.25 17.43 -14.34
N ASP A 475 12.66 18.34 -13.58
CA ASP A 475 11.76 19.44 -13.92
C ASP A 475 12.21 20.34 -15.08
N ARG A 476 11.64 20.27 -16.31
CA ARG A 476 11.94 21.25 -17.38
C ARG A 476 10.72 21.59 -18.24
N VAL A 477 10.47 22.90 -18.42
CA VAL A 477 9.48 23.43 -19.36
C VAL A 477 10.13 23.53 -20.75
N TRP A 478 9.44 23.06 -21.79
CA TRP A 478 9.78 23.38 -23.18
C TRP A 478 9.10 24.71 -23.58
N ASP A 479 9.89 25.67 -24.02
CA ASP A 479 9.40 26.97 -24.51
C ASP A 479 9.57 27.08 -26.04
N PRO A 480 8.51 26.96 -26.84
CA PRO A 480 8.60 27.01 -28.30
C PRO A 480 9.14 28.35 -28.85
N ALA A 481 9.19 29.41 -28.04
CA ALA A 481 9.76 30.70 -28.45
C ALA A 481 11.29 30.74 -28.35
N HIS A 482 11.90 29.91 -27.50
CA HIS A 482 13.32 29.96 -27.16
C HIS A 482 14.05 28.63 -27.34
N ASP A 483 13.33 27.51 -27.28
CA ASP A 483 13.87 26.17 -27.42
C ASP A 483 13.77 25.67 -28.87
N PRO A 484 14.63 24.71 -29.26
CA PRO A 484 14.50 24.02 -30.55
C PRO A 484 13.18 23.24 -30.64
N PRO A 485 12.81 22.73 -31.83
CA PRO A 485 11.68 21.82 -31.99
C PRO A 485 11.67 20.73 -30.91
N VAL A 486 10.48 20.35 -30.44
CA VAL A 486 10.29 19.48 -29.27
C VAL A 486 11.09 18.17 -29.40
N GLU A 487 11.21 17.62 -30.60
CA GLU A 487 11.95 16.40 -30.88
C GLU A 487 13.46 16.58 -30.66
N GLU A 488 14.03 17.68 -31.14
CA GLU A 488 15.46 18.01 -30.96
C GLU A 488 15.75 18.37 -29.50
N TRP A 489 14.85 19.13 -28.87
CA TRP A 489 14.95 19.45 -27.45
C TRP A 489 14.92 18.20 -26.58
N TYR A 490 13.97 17.29 -26.82
CA TYR A 490 13.84 16.03 -26.09
C TYR A 490 15.06 15.14 -26.31
N ALA A 491 15.54 14.99 -27.55
CA ALA A 491 16.74 14.22 -27.85
C ALA A 491 17.97 14.76 -27.11
N ALA A 492 18.13 16.08 -27.02
CA ALA A 492 19.21 16.70 -26.26
C ALA A 492 19.11 16.40 -24.75
N ARG A 493 17.90 16.47 -24.18
CA ARG A 493 17.67 16.13 -22.76
C ARG A 493 17.91 14.66 -22.48
N HIS A 494 17.45 13.78 -23.36
CA HIS A 494 17.71 12.34 -23.26
C HIS A 494 19.21 12.06 -23.28
N GLY A 495 19.97 12.73 -24.16
CA GLY A 495 21.43 12.67 -24.17
C GLY A 495 22.08 13.11 -22.84
N GLU A 496 21.56 14.13 -22.16
CA GLU A 496 22.03 14.51 -20.82
C GLU A 496 21.80 13.41 -19.78
N ALA A 497 20.66 12.71 -19.82
CA ALA A 497 20.38 11.61 -18.90
C ALA A 497 21.24 10.38 -19.17
N GLU A 498 21.45 10.03 -20.43
CA GLU A 498 22.37 8.96 -20.84
C GLU A 498 23.81 9.29 -20.42
N GLN A 499 24.24 10.55 -20.55
CA GLN A 499 25.55 10.97 -20.05
C GLN A 499 25.65 10.87 -18.51
N LEU A 500 24.61 11.29 -17.78
CA LEU A 500 24.56 11.13 -16.33
C LEU A 500 24.69 9.67 -15.91
N TYR A 501 24.03 8.76 -16.64
CA TYR A 501 24.14 7.33 -16.43
C TYR A 501 25.56 6.81 -16.72
N ALA A 502 26.16 7.24 -17.83
CA ALA A 502 27.54 6.90 -18.20
C ALA A 502 28.56 7.39 -17.16
N ASP A 503 28.35 8.57 -16.60
CA ASP A 503 29.22 9.14 -15.55
C ASP A 503 29.07 8.33 -14.25
N ALA A 504 27.85 7.98 -13.86
CA ALA A 504 27.57 7.13 -12.70
C ALA A 504 28.21 5.74 -12.84
N LEU A 505 28.08 5.12 -14.03
CA LEU A 505 28.77 3.89 -14.40
C LEU A 505 30.28 4.02 -14.21
N GLY A 506 30.89 5.07 -14.77
CA GLY A 506 32.32 5.33 -14.66
C GLY A 506 32.82 5.43 -13.22
N GLY A 507 32.00 5.94 -12.30
CA GLY A 507 32.35 6.11 -10.88
C GLY A 507 32.10 4.89 -9.99
N LEU A 508 31.00 4.15 -10.21
CA LEU A 508 30.50 3.17 -9.22
C LEU A 508 30.47 1.72 -9.71
N ALA A 509 30.43 1.46 -11.01
CA ALA A 509 30.14 0.12 -11.52
C ALA A 509 31.16 -0.95 -11.09
N ALA A 510 32.45 -0.61 -11.00
CA ALA A 510 33.48 -1.53 -10.50
C ALA A 510 33.27 -1.92 -9.02
N HIS A 511 32.75 -1.00 -8.21
CA HIS A 511 32.39 -1.29 -6.83
C HIS A 511 31.14 -2.19 -6.78
N ARG A 512 30.09 -1.86 -7.54
CA ARG A 512 28.84 -2.63 -7.57
C ARG A 512 29.04 -4.05 -8.11
N LEU A 513 29.81 -4.22 -9.18
CA LEU A 513 30.19 -5.54 -9.70
C LEU A 513 30.88 -6.41 -8.64
N ARG A 514 31.86 -5.87 -7.91
CA ARG A 514 32.52 -6.60 -6.81
C ARG A 514 31.55 -7.00 -5.71
N THR A 515 30.59 -6.14 -5.40
CA THR A 515 29.52 -6.40 -4.43
C THR A 515 28.60 -7.52 -4.89
N TYR A 516 28.22 -7.55 -6.17
CA TYR A 516 27.41 -8.63 -6.76
C TYR A 516 28.16 -9.97 -6.84
N LEU A 517 29.46 -9.95 -7.15
CA LEU A 517 30.30 -11.15 -7.22
C LEU A 517 30.71 -11.69 -5.84
N GLY A 518 30.46 -10.94 -4.77
CA GLY A 518 30.78 -11.29 -3.40
C GLY A 518 29.74 -12.21 -2.72
N ARG A 519 30.08 -12.64 -1.49
CA ARG A 519 29.28 -13.58 -0.68
C ARG A 519 27.87 -13.11 -0.29
N SER A 520 27.62 -11.79 -0.29
CA SER A 520 26.37 -11.22 0.23
C SER A 520 25.17 -11.34 -0.71
N HIS A 521 25.35 -11.83 -1.95
CA HIS A 521 24.37 -11.67 -3.03
C HIS A 521 24.21 -12.93 -3.90
N SER A 522 24.06 -14.11 -3.29
CA SER A 522 23.99 -15.41 -4.00
C SER A 522 22.99 -15.43 -5.17
N ARG A 523 21.83 -14.79 -5.03
CA ARG A 523 20.81 -14.66 -6.09
C ARG A 523 21.29 -13.84 -7.30
N TYR A 524 22.05 -12.77 -7.07
CA TYR A 524 22.59 -11.90 -8.12
C TYR A 524 23.71 -12.60 -8.88
N LEU A 525 24.60 -13.27 -8.15
CA LEU A 525 25.78 -13.93 -8.73
C LEU A 525 25.41 -15.01 -9.74
N ALA A 526 24.55 -15.96 -9.35
CA ALA A 526 24.16 -17.07 -10.21
C ALA A 526 23.45 -16.58 -11.49
N GLY A 527 22.53 -15.64 -11.31
CA GLY A 527 21.83 -14.97 -12.40
C GLY A 527 22.74 -14.27 -13.37
N TYR A 528 23.61 -13.40 -12.84
CA TYR A 528 24.53 -12.59 -13.63
C TYR A 528 25.44 -13.49 -14.47
N LEU A 529 26.02 -14.53 -13.88
CA LEU A 529 26.89 -15.45 -14.60
C LEU A 529 26.15 -16.25 -15.69
N ALA A 530 24.90 -16.65 -15.44
CA ALA A 530 24.08 -17.33 -16.45
C ALA A 530 23.75 -16.41 -17.64
N VAL A 531 23.35 -15.17 -17.36
CA VAL A 531 23.12 -14.14 -18.39
C VAL A 531 24.39 -13.89 -19.20
N ARG A 532 25.55 -13.79 -18.54
CA ARG A 532 26.85 -13.67 -19.21
C ARG A 532 27.15 -14.89 -20.07
N GLY A 533 26.83 -16.10 -19.61
CA GLY A 533 26.96 -17.33 -20.40
C GLY A 533 26.17 -17.27 -21.72
N VAL A 534 24.93 -16.77 -21.66
CA VAL A 534 24.07 -16.55 -22.84
C VAL A 534 24.70 -15.52 -23.78
N VAL A 535 25.11 -14.35 -23.27
CA VAL A 535 25.72 -13.30 -24.10
C VAL A 535 27.05 -13.74 -24.72
N ALA A 536 27.86 -14.54 -24.02
CA ALA A 536 29.08 -15.13 -24.57
C ALA A 536 28.77 -16.02 -25.77
N ALA A 537 27.75 -16.88 -25.66
CA ALA A 537 27.33 -17.77 -26.73
C ALA A 537 26.82 -16.99 -27.96
N TRP A 538 26.16 -15.86 -27.74
CA TRP A 538 25.74 -14.96 -28.82
C TRP A 538 26.93 -14.23 -29.46
N ARG A 539 27.86 -13.72 -28.66
CA ARG A 539 29.06 -13.01 -29.14
C ARG A 539 30.03 -13.90 -29.90
N ALA A 540 30.03 -15.20 -29.61
CA ALA A 540 30.78 -16.17 -30.41
C ALA A 540 30.28 -16.28 -31.87
N GLN A 541 29.03 -15.87 -32.13
CA GLN A 541 28.39 -15.96 -33.45
C GLN A 541 28.32 -14.62 -34.18
N ARG A 542 28.31 -13.49 -33.47
CA ARG A 542 28.19 -12.13 -34.02
C ARG A 542 28.79 -11.09 -33.09
N ASP A 543 29.15 -9.93 -33.62
CA ASP A 543 29.49 -8.79 -32.79
C ASP A 543 28.20 -8.20 -32.15
N LEU A 544 28.23 -7.96 -30.84
CA LEU A 544 27.09 -7.49 -30.05
C LEU A 544 27.58 -6.51 -28.99
N GLY A 545 27.16 -5.24 -29.13
CA GLY A 545 27.35 -4.22 -28.09
C GLY A 545 26.61 -4.58 -26.79
N GLY A 546 26.96 -3.89 -25.69
CA GLY A 546 26.31 -4.10 -24.39
C GLY A 546 24.81 -3.77 -24.41
N ILE A 547 24.46 -2.60 -24.96
CA ILE A 547 23.06 -2.15 -25.08
C ILE A 547 22.24 -3.10 -25.97
N GLU A 548 22.78 -3.51 -27.11
CA GLU A 548 22.10 -4.47 -28.00
C GLU A 548 21.90 -5.85 -27.34
N ALA A 549 22.90 -6.35 -26.62
CA ALA A 549 22.78 -7.60 -25.87
C ALA A 549 21.72 -7.51 -24.78
N TYR A 550 21.70 -6.42 -24.01
CA TYR A 550 20.68 -6.17 -22.98
C TYR A 550 19.27 -6.11 -23.57
N GLN A 551 19.07 -5.33 -24.64
CA GLN A 551 17.76 -5.24 -25.30
C GLN A 551 17.31 -6.60 -25.84
N SER A 552 18.22 -7.40 -26.37
CA SER A 552 17.93 -8.75 -26.86
C SER A 552 17.58 -9.72 -25.73
N LEU A 553 18.27 -9.63 -24.57
CA LEU A 553 17.94 -10.40 -23.36
C LEU A 553 16.57 -10.03 -22.81
N LEU A 554 16.25 -8.73 -22.75
CA LEU A 554 14.96 -8.25 -22.32
C LEU A 554 13.85 -8.71 -23.28
N GLY A 555 14.09 -8.60 -24.59
CA GLY A 555 13.20 -9.12 -25.64
C GLY A 555 12.97 -10.63 -25.51
N ALA A 556 14.02 -11.41 -25.27
CA ALA A 556 13.90 -12.86 -25.02
C ALA A 556 13.03 -13.13 -23.79
N THR A 557 13.33 -12.46 -22.68
CA THR A 557 12.64 -12.65 -21.39
C THR A 557 11.15 -12.32 -21.50
N ARG A 558 10.79 -11.26 -22.24
CA ARG A 558 9.39 -10.87 -22.45
C ARG A 558 8.63 -11.78 -23.41
N ALA A 559 9.21 -12.04 -24.59
CA ALA A 559 8.47 -12.62 -25.70
C ALA A 559 8.52 -14.16 -25.77
N THR A 560 9.54 -14.80 -25.17
CA THR A 560 9.81 -16.24 -25.40
C THR A 560 9.60 -17.13 -24.19
N THR A 561 9.27 -16.55 -23.03
CA THR A 561 9.10 -17.29 -21.76
C THR A 561 7.81 -18.09 -21.67
N ARG A 562 6.86 -17.94 -22.60
CA ARG A 562 5.60 -18.70 -22.62
C ARG A 562 5.81 -20.21 -22.46
N HIS A 563 6.73 -20.78 -23.25
CA HIS A 563 7.02 -22.22 -23.22
C HIS A 563 7.92 -22.63 -22.04
N ALA A 564 8.32 -21.68 -21.20
CA ALA A 564 9.11 -21.88 -19.99
C ALA A 564 8.23 -21.81 -18.73
N LEU A 565 6.92 -21.58 -18.89
CA LEU A 565 5.96 -21.63 -17.80
C LEU A 565 5.50 -23.07 -17.57
N PRO A 566 5.48 -23.56 -16.30
CA PRO A 566 4.81 -24.81 -15.97
C PRO A 566 3.31 -24.67 -16.22
N ASP A 567 2.65 -25.81 -16.43
CA ASP A 567 1.20 -25.86 -16.42
C ASP A 567 0.71 -25.40 -15.03
N LEU A 568 -0.10 -24.34 -15.00
CA LEU A 568 -0.63 -23.76 -13.76
C LEU A 568 -1.52 -24.76 -13.01
N SER A 569 -1.94 -25.81 -13.72
CA SER A 569 -2.66 -26.96 -13.23
C SER A 569 -1.83 -28.13 -12.69
N LEU A 570 -0.55 -27.94 -12.37
CA LEU A 570 0.23 -28.96 -11.64
C LEU A 570 0.07 -28.81 -10.12
N PRO A 571 0.11 -29.90 -9.32
CA PRO A 571 0.18 -29.82 -7.87
C PRO A 571 1.43 -29.07 -7.41
N LEU A 572 1.40 -28.46 -6.23
CA LEU A 572 2.46 -27.53 -5.76
C LEU A 572 3.90 -28.08 -5.86
N GLU A 573 4.14 -29.32 -5.43
CA GLU A 573 5.49 -29.93 -5.48
C GLU A 573 5.97 -30.15 -6.92
N GLU A 574 5.12 -30.72 -7.77
CA GLU A 574 5.45 -30.94 -9.19
C GLU A 574 5.59 -29.61 -9.95
N PHE A 575 4.76 -28.63 -9.61
CA PHE A 575 4.81 -27.29 -10.17
C PHE A 575 6.16 -26.64 -9.93
N GLU A 576 6.70 -26.72 -8.71
CA GLU A 576 8.00 -26.16 -8.37
C GLU A 576 9.14 -26.82 -9.15
N GLU A 577 9.20 -28.16 -9.13
CA GLU A 577 10.22 -28.92 -9.88
C GLU A 577 10.15 -28.62 -11.38
N ARG A 578 8.94 -28.55 -11.93
CA ARG A 578 8.72 -28.27 -13.34
C ARG A 578 9.09 -26.84 -13.70
N ALA A 579 8.81 -25.86 -12.84
CA ALA A 579 9.19 -24.47 -13.04
C ALA A 579 10.72 -24.31 -13.15
N VAL A 580 11.48 -24.92 -12.24
CA VAL A 580 12.96 -24.88 -12.27
C VAL A 580 13.50 -25.53 -13.55
N ALA A 581 12.97 -26.71 -13.91
CA ALA A 581 13.41 -27.44 -15.10
C ALA A 581 13.14 -26.66 -16.39
N LEU A 582 11.94 -26.07 -16.54
CA LEU A 582 11.56 -25.31 -17.73
C LEU A 582 12.32 -23.99 -17.87
N MET A 583 12.56 -23.28 -16.76
CA MET A 583 13.41 -22.09 -16.76
C MET A 583 14.83 -22.45 -17.24
N THR A 584 15.40 -23.53 -16.72
CA THR A 584 16.74 -24.00 -17.08
C THR A 584 16.83 -24.42 -18.56
N GLU A 585 15.83 -25.18 -19.05
CA GLU A 585 15.72 -25.55 -20.47
C GLU A 585 15.62 -24.32 -21.37
N TRP A 586 14.82 -23.33 -20.96
CA TRP A 586 14.68 -22.08 -21.68
C TRP A 586 15.99 -21.30 -21.76
N VAL A 587 16.72 -21.12 -20.65
CA VAL A 587 18.04 -20.45 -20.67
C VAL A 587 19.00 -21.16 -21.62
N GLY A 588 19.04 -22.49 -21.61
CA GLY A 588 19.85 -23.28 -22.54
C GLY A 588 19.47 -23.05 -24.01
N ARG A 589 18.17 -23.01 -24.34
CA ARG A 589 17.69 -22.68 -25.70
C ARG A 589 18.01 -21.25 -26.10
N THR A 590 17.89 -20.31 -25.17
CA THR A 590 18.19 -18.89 -25.39
C THR A 590 19.68 -18.69 -25.71
N ALA A 591 20.58 -19.38 -25.01
CA ALA A 591 22.02 -19.39 -25.32
C ALA A 591 22.32 -19.92 -26.73
N ALA A 592 21.52 -20.88 -27.21
CA ALA A 592 21.69 -21.55 -28.51
C ALA A 592 20.99 -20.86 -29.69
N LEU A 593 20.41 -19.67 -29.50
CA LEU A 593 19.80 -18.91 -30.59
C LEU A 593 20.84 -18.55 -31.67
N ASP A 594 20.42 -18.60 -32.92
CA ASP A 594 21.21 -18.13 -34.06
C ASP A 594 21.13 -16.59 -34.20
N ASP A 595 22.06 -16.02 -34.97
CA ASP A 595 22.11 -14.56 -35.22
C ASP A 595 20.77 -13.99 -35.72
N ARG A 596 20.06 -14.73 -36.58
CA ARG A 596 18.77 -14.29 -37.12
C ARG A 596 17.69 -14.22 -36.05
N ALA A 597 17.65 -15.18 -35.14
CA ALA A 597 16.72 -15.20 -34.02
C ALA A 597 17.04 -14.08 -33.04
N ILE A 598 18.32 -13.88 -32.70
CA ILE A 598 18.78 -12.79 -31.84
C ILE A 598 18.35 -11.43 -32.42
N ALA A 599 18.59 -11.20 -33.72
CA ALA A 599 18.22 -9.95 -34.38
C ALA A 599 16.69 -9.67 -34.41
N ARG A 600 15.84 -10.68 -34.19
CA ARG A 600 14.38 -10.54 -34.09
C ARG A 600 13.88 -10.22 -32.68
N LEU A 601 14.73 -10.41 -31.68
CA LEU A 601 14.44 -10.09 -30.29
C LEU A 601 14.61 -8.60 -29.98
N ASP A 602 15.33 -7.87 -30.83
CA ASP A 602 15.50 -6.42 -30.73
C ASP A 602 14.15 -5.68 -30.91
N PRO A 603 13.61 -5.06 -29.84
CA PRO A 603 12.33 -4.37 -29.90
C PRO A 603 12.38 -3.09 -30.75
N TYR A 604 13.54 -2.44 -30.92
CA TYR A 604 13.67 -1.18 -31.69
C TYR A 604 13.65 -1.39 -33.20
N ARG A 605 13.90 -2.61 -33.69
CA ARG A 605 13.75 -2.95 -35.12
C ARG A 605 12.28 -3.19 -35.53
N ARG A 606 11.36 -3.34 -34.57
CA ARG A 606 9.94 -3.51 -34.87
C ARG A 606 9.25 -2.14 -34.94
N ARG A 607 8.76 -1.78 -36.14
CA ARG A 607 7.98 -0.54 -36.36
C ARG A 607 6.61 -0.57 -35.70
N THR A 608 6.11 -1.76 -35.37
CA THR A 608 4.83 -1.97 -34.70
C THR A 608 5.08 -1.96 -33.18
N PRO A 609 4.43 -1.09 -32.39
CA PRO A 609 4.50 -1.19 -30.94
C PRO A 609 4.08 -2.60 -30.55
N LEU A 610 4.99 -3.28 -29.84
CA LEU A 610 4.67 -4.57 -29.27
C LEU A 610 3.63 -4.35 -28.19
N ASP A 611 2.64 -5.21 -28.16
CA ASP A 611 1.72 -5.22 -27.03
C ASP A 611 2.55 -5.43 -25.74
N PRO A 612 2.45 -4.50 -24.77
CA PRO A 612 3.27 -4.53 -23.55
C PRO A 612 3.03 -5.78 -22.70
N TRP A 613 1.96 -6.55 -22.95
CA TRP A 613 1.71 -7.82 -22.29
C TRP A 613 2.42 -9.01 -22.94
N THR A 614 2.76 -8.94 -24.23
CA THR A 614 3.07 -10.15 -24.99
C THR A 614 4.31 -10.11 -25.87
N GLY A 615 4.86 -8.94 -26.20
CA GLY A 615 6.03 -8.86 -27.09
C GLY A 615 5.74 -9.26 -28.55
N GLU A 616 4.47 -9.28 -28.97
CA GLU A 616 3.98 -9.51 -30.35
C GLU A 616 3.19 -8.31 -30.90
N GLU A 617 2.89 -8.29 -32.20
CA GLU A 617 2.01 -7.26 -32.81
C GLU A 617 0.62 -7.32 -32.16
N ALA A 618 0.09 -6.15 -31.76
CA ALA A 618 -1.17 -6.01 -31.03
C ALA A 618 -2.31 -6.87 -31.62
N HIS A 619 -2.64 -7.96 -30.94
CA HIS A 619 -3.89 -8.72 -31.08
C HIS A 619 -4.57 -8.72 -29.72
N GLU A 620 -5.91 -8.65 -29.73
CA GLU A 620 -6.74 -8.42 -28.54
C GLU A 620 -6.25 -9.20 -27.29
N PRO A 621 -5.84 -8.50 -26.21
CA PRO A 621 -5.38 -9.10 -24.95
C PRO A 621 -6.34 -10.15 -24.35
N THR A 622 -7.62 -10.01 -24.67
CA THR A 622 -8.77 -10.73 -24.10
C THR A 622 -8.77 -12.24 -24.34
N THR A 623 -8.23 -12.75 -25.45
CA THR A 623 -8.27 -14.20 -25.74
C THR A 623 -7.14 -15.00 -25.08
N ARG A 624 -6.03 -14.34 -24.71
CA ARG A 624 -4.81 -14.98 -24.18
C ARG A 624 -4.81 -15.03 -22.66
N ASP A 625 -5.18 -13.92 -22.02
CA ASP A 625 -5.44 -13.87 -20.58
C ASP A 625 -6.50 -14.91 -20.21
N ALA A 626 -7.55 -15.04 -21.03
CA ALA A 626 -8.60 -16.04 -20.82
C ALA A 626 -8.07 -17.48 -20.80
N ALA A 627 -7.02 -17.83 -21.56
CA ALA A 627 -6.47 -19.17 -21.57
C ALA A 627 -5.63 -19.48 -20.31
N LEU A 628 -4.73 -18.57 -19.93
CA LEU A 628 -3.96 -18.72 -18.68
C LEU A 628 -4.84 -18.59 -17.44
N LEU A 629 -5.86 -17.73 -17.48
CA LEU A 629 -6.88 -17.64 -16.46
C LEU A 629 -7.71 -18.93 -16.39
N ALA A 630 -8.05 -19.55 -17.54
CA ALA A 630 -8.71 -20.85 -17.55
C ALA A 630 -7.81 -21.96 -16.99
N GLU A 631 -6.51 -21.95 -17.29
CA GLU A 631 -5.53 -22.88 -16.70
C GLU A 631 -5.35 -22.67 -15.20
N ALA A 632 -5.22 -21.42 -14.74
CA ALA A 632 -5.17 -21.07 -13.32
C ALA A 632 -6.48 -21.42 -12.60
N ALA A 633 -7.63 -21.21 -13.25
CA ALA A 633 -8.93 -21.62 -12.75
C ALA A 633 -9.05 -23.15 -12.70
N ALA A 634 -8.37 -23.87 -13.60
CA ALA A 634 -8.23 -25.31 -13.62
C ALA A 634 -7.14 -25.83 -12.66
N ALA A 635 -6.44 -24.96 -11.92
CA ALA A 635 -5.40 -25.36 -10.98
C ALA A 635 -5.91 -26.48 -10.04
N PRO A 636 -5.16 -27.59 -9.91
CA PRO A 636 -5.62 -28.79 -9.29
C PRO A 636 -5.80 -28.50 -7.82
N ARG A 637 -6.90 -29.03 -7.33
CA ARG A 637 -7.22 -29.17 -5.92
C ARG A 637 -6.15 -30.10 -5.33
N SER A 638 -4.96 -29.64 -4.97
CA SER A 638 -3.80 -30.53 -4.72
C SER A 638 -4.02 -31.55 -3.58
N GLY A 639 -5.00 -31.33 -2.70
CA GLY A 639 -5.54 -32.31 -1.75
C GLY A 639 -6.53 -33.32 -2.34
N ARG A 640 -7.21 -33.01 -3.46
CA ARG A 640 -8.19 -33.86 -4.15
C ARG A 640 -7.58 -35.19 -4.57
N ASP A 641 -6.57 -35.20 -5.43
CA ASP A 641 -6.14 -36.46 -6.04
C ASP A 641 -5.10 -37.21 -5.19
N ARG A 642 -4.36 -36.49 -4.33
CA ARG A 642 -3.33 -37.06 -3.46
C ARG A 642 -3.91 -37.72 -2.20
N GLU A 643 -4.94 -37.15 -1.58
CA GLU A 643 -5.60 -37.77 -0.42
C GLU A 643 -6.85 -38.59 -0.78
N LEU A 644 -7.67 -38.20 -1.78
CA LEU A 644 -8.82 -39.05 -2.16
C LEU A 644 -8.39 -40.42 -2.67
N GLY A 645 -7.15 -40.60 -3.14
CA GLY A 645 -6.57 -41.90 -3.49
C GLY A 645 -6.38 -42.84 -2.27
N HIS A 646 -6.21 -42.28 -1.08
CA HIS A 646 -6.00 -43.01 0.19
C HIS A 646 -7.26 -43.06 1.07
N LEU A 647 -8.27 -42.23 0.77
CA LEU A 647 -9.54 -42.20 1.49
C LEU A 647 -10.43 -43.39 1.11
N THR A 648 -11.10 -43.96 2.12
CA THR A 648 -12.08 -45.03 1.91
C THR A 648 -13.24 -44.55 1.03
N PRO A 649 -13.91 -45.46 0.29
CA PRO A 649 -15.09 -45.11 -0.52
C PRO A 649 -16.17 -44.34 0.23
N GLU A 650 -16.33 -44.59 1.54
CA GLU A 650 -17.25 -43.86 2.42
C GLU A 650 -16.84 -42.39 2.63
N THR A 651 -15.57 -42.12 2.91
CA THR A 651 -15.07 -40.74 3.07
C THR A 651 -15.14 -39.97 1.75
N ARG A 652 -14.89 -40.63 0.62
CA ARG A 652 -15.06 -40.04 -0.72
C ARG A 652 -16.53 -39.68 -1.00
N GLY A 653 -17.47 -40.53 -0.56
CA GLY A 653 -18.91 -40.25 -0.64
C GLY A 653 -19.38 -39.11 0.26
N LEU A 654 -18.74 -38.90 1.41
CA LEU A 654 -19.02 -37.81 2.36
C LEU A 654 -18.45 -36.46 1.92
N LEU A 655 -17.28 -36.45 1.27
CA LEU A 655 -16.62 -35.24 0.76
C LEU A 655 -17.16 -34.79 -0.60
N ALA A 656 -17.76 -35.69 -1.39
CA ALA A 656 -18.31 -35.37 -2.71
C ALA A 656 -19.35 -34.23 -2.70
N PRO A 657 -20.32 -34.17 -1.75
CA PRO A 657 -21.24 -33.04 -1.64
C PRO A 657 -20.53 -31.72 -1.27
N LEU A 658 -19.50 -31.73 -0.43
CA LEU A 658 -18.72 -30.53 -0.06
C LEU A 658 -17.94 -29.99 -1.28
N LEU A 659 -17.42 -30.91 -2.11
CA LEU A 659 -16.73 -30.60 -3.36
C LEU A 659 -17.69 -30.15 -4.48
N ASP A 660 -18.92 -30.68 -4.50
CA ASP A 660 -20.01 -30.28 -5.41
C ASP A 660 -20.64 -28.94 -5.01
N ILE A 661 -20.52 -28.49 -3.75
CA ILE A 661 -20.92 -27.14 -3.31
C ILE A 661 -19.87 -26.09 -3.70
N ALA A 662 -18.60 -26.46 -3.76
CA ALA A 662 -17.51 -25.58 -4.21
C ALA A 662 -17.37 -25.46 -5.74
N ALA A 663 -17.92 -26.42 -6.51
CA ALA A 663 -17.79 -26.47 -7.97
C ALA A 663 -18.60 -25.41 -8.75
N PRO A 664 -19.85 -25.02 -8.36
CA PRO A 664 -20.63 -24.00 -9.04
C PRO A 664 -20.17 -22.58 -8.72
N SER A 665 -19.44 -22.39 -7.62
CA SER A 665 -18.95 -21.08 -7.18
C SER A 665 -18.01 -20.43 -8.20
N MET A 666 -17.38 -21.19 -9.10
CA MET A 666 -16.36 -20.70 -10.02
C MET A 666 -16.85 -20.43 -11.46
N GLY A 667 -18.17 -20.51 -11.71
CA GLY A 667 -18.71 -20.52 -13.08
C GLY A 667 -19.02 -19.17 -13.72
N THR A 668 -19.22 -18.10 -12.94
CA THR A 668 -19.79 -16.84 -13.47
C THR A 668 -19.39 -15.63 -12.62
N LEU A 669 -18.10 -15.38 -12.39
CA LEU A 669 -17.73 -13.96 -12.34
C LEU A 669 -18.02 -13.41 -13.72
N ALA A 670 -18.79 -12.32 -13.81
CA ALA A 670 -19.04 -11.67 -15.08
C ALA A 670 -17.67 -11.42 -15.73
N THR A 671 -17.50 -11.83 -16.98
CA THR A 671 -16.27 -11.60 -17.76
C THR A 671 -15.77 -10.15 -17.62
N ASP A 672 -16.70 -9.23 -17.40
CA ASP A 672 -16.48 -7.79 -17.25
C ASP A 672 -15.68 -7.44 -15.97
N ASP A 673 -15.92 -8.09 -14.82
CA ASP A 673 -15.19 -7.80 -13.56
C ASP A 673 -13.75 -8.33 -13.60
N LEU A 674 -13.55 -9.50 -14.22
CA LEU A 674 -12.22 -10.06 -14.45
C LEU A 674 -11.45 -9.26 -15.50
N GLN A 675 -12.16 -8.76 -16.52
CA GLN A 675 -11.59 -7.85 -17.51
C GLN A 675 -11.22 -6.51 -16.86
N HIS A 676 -12.04 -5.99 -15.93
CA HIS A 676 -11.74 -4.78 -15.16
C HIS A 676 -10.48 -4.93 -14.32
N LEU A 677 -10.34 -6.04 -13.58
CA LEU A 677 -9.12 -6.37 -12.83
C LEU A 677 -7.88 -6.50 -13.73
N SER A 678 -8.01 -7.14 -14.89
CA SER A 678 -6.91 -7.24 -15.85
C SER A 678 -6.52 -5.86 -16.38
N ASN A 679 -7.51 -5.04 -16.74
CA ASN A 679 -7.31 -3.67 -17.21
C ASN A 679 -6.66 -2.79 -16.14
N ASP A 680 -7.09 -2.86 -14.88
CA ASP A 680 -6.48 -2.09 -13.78
C ASP A 680 -5.02 -2.48 -13.56
N ARG A 681 -4.69 -3.77 -13.66
CA ARG A 681 -3.28 -4.20 -13.63
C ARG A 681 -2.49 -3.71 -14.83
N ALA A 682 -3.07 -3.71 -16.03
CA ALA A 682 -2.48 -3.04 -17.20
C ALA A 682 -2.12 -1.59 -16.90
N ARG A 683 -3.04 -0.90 -16.21
CA ARG A 683 -2.87 0.52 -15.84
C ARG A 683 -1.73 0.71 -14.85
N ARG A 684 -1.68 -0.13 -13.82
CA ARG A 684 -0.62 -0.12 -12.79
C ARG A 684 0.76 -0.45 -13.33
N MET A 685 0.83 -1.32 -14.33
CA MET A 685 2.08 -1.70 -14.96
C MET A 685 2.78 -0.49 -15.56
N HIS A 686 2.05 0.37 -16.28
CA HIS A 686 2.65 1.49 -16.97
C HIS A 686 2.83 2.74 -16.10
N LEU A 687 2.04 2.92 -15.04
CA LEU A 687 2.22 3.99 -14.04
C LEU A 687 2.95 3.50 -12.79
N VAL A 688 4.28 3.63 -12.83
CA VAL A 688 5.19 3.14 -11.77
C VAL A 688 5.46 4.28 -10.78
N PRO A 689 5.02 4.19 -9.51
CA PRO A 689 5.42 5.15 -8.49
C PRO A 689 6.90 4.96 -8.17
N ILE A 690 7.62 6.08 -8.13
CA ILE A 690 9.05 6.14 -7.78
C ILE A 690 9.31 6.94 -6.50
N GLY A 691 8.33 7.69 -6.02
CA GLY A 691 8.45 8.47 -4.79
C GLY A 691 7.12 8.86 -4.21
N ARG A 692 7.09 9.04 -2.89
CA ARG A 692 5.91 9.45 -2.13
C ARG A 692 6.31 10.44 -1.03
N PHE A 693 5.48 11.43 -0.78
CA PHE A 693 5.64 12.35 0.33
C PHE A 693 4.28 12.86 0.84
N ASP A 694 4.13 12.97 2.17
CA ASP A 694 2.97 13.61 2.79
C ASP A 694 3.29 15.10 3.04
N ALA A 695 2.97 15.92 2.03
CA ALA A 695 3.33 17.33 1.94
C ALA A 695 2.42 18.21 2.79
N LEU A 696 2.99 19.18 3.51
CA LEU A 696 2.21 20.32 4.00
C LEU A 696 1.66 21.11 2.82
N PHE A 697 0.39 21.49 2.93
CA PHE A 697 -0.28 22.25 1.88
C PHE A 697 -1.13 23.40 2.41
N TRP A 698 -1.36 24.36 1.52
CA TRP A 698 -2.16 25.56 1.76
C TRP A 698 -2.91 26.00 0.51
N LEU A 699 -4.06 26.63 0.70
CA LEU A 699 -4.92 27.15 -0.36
C LEU A 699 -4.90 28.67 -0.32
N TRP A 700 -4.46 29.30 -1.39
CA TRP A 700 -4.49 30.76 -1.51
C TRP A 700 -5.59 31.20 -2.48
N VAL A 701 -6.30 32.25 -2.08
CA VAL A 701 -7.25 32.96 -2.94
C VAL A 701 -6.87 34.43 -2.97
N GLY A 702 -6.63 34.95 -4.18
CA GLY A 702 -6.36 36.37 -4.38
C GLY A 702 -7.51 37.24 -3.86
N GLU A 703 -7.22 38.48 -3.48
CA GLU A 703 -8.21 39.39 -2.90
C GLU A 703 -9.44 39.62 -3.79
N ASP A 704 -9.24 39.59 -5.11
CA ASP A 704 -10.29 39.74 -6.12
C ASP A 704 -11.04 38.42 -6.41
N GLY A 705 -10.64 37.32 -5.77
CA GLY A 705 -11.16 35.98 -6.00
C GLY A 705 -10.84 35.39 -7.38
N SER A 706 -10.06 36.09 -8.21
CA SER A 706 -9.83 35.71 -9.62
C SER A 706 -8.73 34.66 -9.79
N ARG A 707 -7.85 34.52 -8.78
CA ARG A 707 -6.75 33.56 -8.78
C ARG A 707 -6.82 32.68 -7.55
N THR A 708 -6.81 31.37 -7.78
CA THR A 708 -6.80 30.34 -6.74
C THR A 708 -5.61 29.41 -6.96
N GLN A 709 -4.79 29.22 -5.93
CA GLN A 709 -3.62 28.36 -6.00
C GLN A 709 -3.51 27.44 -4.79
N LEU A 710 -3.04 26.22 -5.04
CA LEU A 710 -2.59 25.28 -4.05
C LEU A 710 -1.07 25.43 -3.89
N PHE A 711 -0.59 25.68 -2.69
CA PHE A 711 0.83 25.64 -2.35
C PHE A 711 1.15 24.34 -1.63
N LEU A 712 2.23 23.69 -2.06
CA LEU A 712 2.74 22.43 -1.50
C LEU A 712 4.20 22.61 -1.09
N GLN A 713 4.53 22.17 0.11
CA GLN A 713 5.93 21.96 0.48
C GLN A 713 6.32 20.53 0.11
N LEU A 714 7.17 20.39 -0.90
CA LEU A 714 7.67 19.11 -1.37
C LEU A 714 9.09 18.91 -0.84
N ARG A 715 9.36 17.76 -0.21
CA ARG A 715 10.73 17.30 -0.02
C ARG A 715 11.24 16.74 -1.34
N VAL A 716 12.30 17.33 -1.87
CA VAL A 716 12.84 17.05 -3.21
C VAL A 716 14.14 16.27 -3.18
N THR A 717 14.88 16.32 -2.06
CA THR A 717 16.04 15.47 -1.85
C THR A 717 16.08 14.82 -0.48
N SER A 718 16.66 13.63 -0.46
CA SER A 718 16.97 12.93 0.79
C SER A 718 18.09 13.65 1.54
N GLU A 719 19.17 14.00 0.82
CA GLU A 719 20.34 14.70 1.35
C GLU A 719 20.97 15.54 0.23
N THR A 720 21.23 16.82 0.49
CA THR A 720 21.93 17.67 -0.49
C THR A 720 23.45 17.54 -0.38
N VAL A 721 24.14 17.65 -1.52
CA VAL A 721 25.62 17.75 -1.59
C VAL A 721 26.15 18.97 -0.83
N ASP A 722 25.35 20.04 -0.74
CA ASP A 722 25.79 21.33 -0.20
C ASP A 722 25.92 21.33 1.33
N ASP A 723 24.95 20.72 2.03
CA ASP A 723 24.84 20.81 3.50
C ASP A 723 24.48 19.51 4.23
N GLY A 724 24.27 18.40 3.51
CA GLY A 724 23.89 17.12 4.10
C GLY A 724 22.47 17.09 4.68
N ARG A 725 21.60 18.05 4.34
CA ARG A 725 20.20 18.11 4.81
C ARG A 725 19.22 17.77 3.70
N GLY A 726 17.96 17.50 4.04
CA GLY A 726 16.89 17.36 3.06
C GLY A 726 16.64 18.65 2.31
N GLY A 727 16.48 18.56 0.98
CA GLY A 727 16.12 19.68 0.13
C GLY A 727 14.60 19.82 0.04
N TYR A 728 14.11 21.06 0.08
CA TYR A 728 12.67 21.36 -0.01
C TYR A 728 12.38 22.37 -1.12
N SER A 729 11.25 22.17 -1.79
CA SER A 729 10.70 23.10 -2.77
C SER A 729 9.27 23.46 -2.40
N LEU A 730 8.97 24.74 -2.44
CA LEU A 730 7.62 25.24 -2.33
C LEU A 730 7.03 25.38 -3.73
N TYR A 731 5.95 24.65 -4.01
CA TYR A 731 5.36 24.57 -5.33
C TYR A 731 3.92 25.10 -5.34
N GLY A 732 3.64 26.04 -6.25
CA GLY A 732 2.31 26.62 -6.45
C GLY A 732 1.61 26.06 -7.68
N ILE A 733 0.37 25.61 -7.53
CA ILE A 733 -0.44 24.97 -8.57
C ILE A 733 -1.73 25.75 -8.75
N PRO A 734 -2.07 26.20 -9.97
CA PRO A 734 -3.36 26.82 -10.22
C PRO A 734 -4.50 25.80 -10.07
N LEU A 735 -5.59 26.24 -9.44
CA LEU A 735 -6.81 25.45 -9.31
C LEU A 735 -7.94 26.06 -10.14
N THR A 736 -8.77 25.23 -10.74
CA THR A 736 -10.06 25.66 -11.28
C THR A 736 -11.04 26.00 -10.15
N PRO A 737 -12.14 26.73 -10.41
CA PRO A 737 -13.16 27.00 -9.39
C PRO A 737 -13.73 25.72 -8.76
N ASP A 738 -13.97 24.68 -9.56
CA ASP A 738 -14.52 23.40 -9.09
C ASP A 738 -13.52 22.62 -8.24
N GLU A 739 -12.25 22.57 -8.68
CA GLU A 739 -11.16 21.97 -7.91
C GLU A 739 -10.97 22.68 -6.56
N MET A 740 -11.04 24.01 -6.55
CA MET A 740 -10.94 24.80 -5.34
C MET A 740 -12.12 24.56 -4.39
N ALA A 741 -13.34 24.47 -4.93
CA ALA A 741 -14.53 24.17 -4.14
C ALA A 741 -14.44 22.78 -3.50
N LEU A 742 -14.05 21.77 -4.29
CA LEU A 742 -13.85 20.40 -3.81
C LEU A 742 -12.75 20.34 -2.74
N LEU A 743 -11.57 20.87 -3.02
CA LEU A 743 -10.45 20.81 -2.08
C LEU A 743 -10.74 21.61 -0.79
N ARG A 744 -11.48 22.72 -0.86
CA ARG A 744 -11.96 23.43 0.33
C ARG A 744 -12.93 22.59 1.14
N SER A 745 -13.89 21.93 0.48
CA SER A 745 -14.84 21.03 1.14
C SER A 745 -14.11 19.88 1.84
N GLU A 746 -13.14 19.26 1.16
CA GLU A 746 -12.32 18.20 1.72
C GLU A 746 -11.43 18.70 2.86
N THR A 747 -10.86 19.90 2.74
CA THR A 747 -10.06 20.55 3.81
C THR A 747 -10.91 20.81 5.04
N ALA A 748 -12.17 21.23 4.88
CA ALA A 748 -13.11 21.39 5.99
C ALA A 748 -13.50 20.03 6.61
N ARG A 749 -13.63 18.99 5.78
CA ARG A 749 -14.06 17.64 6.17
C ARG A 749 -12.96 16.81 6.82
N LEU A 750 -11.75 16.80 6.30
CA LEU A 750 -10.70 15.91 6.80
C LEU A 750 -9.90 16.54 7.93
N ARG A 751 -9.75 17.88 7.90
CA ARG A 751 -8.94 18.65 8.84
C ARG A 751 -7.50 18.17 9.01
N GLY A 752 -7.02 17.33 8.09
CA GLY A 752 -5.65 16.83 8.06
C GLY A 752 -4.69 17.88 7.54
N ALA A 753 -3.47 17.90 8.08
CA ALA A 753 -2.48 18.90 7.71
C ALA A 753 -1.79 18.65 6.36
N ARG A 754 -1.82 17.40 5.89
CA ARG A 754 -0.92 16.92 4.86
C ARG A 754 -1.67 16.31 3.68
N MET A 755 -1.17 16.59 2.48
CA MET A 755 -1.62 16.06 1.22
C MET A 755 -0.67 14.96 0.77
N GLU A 756 -1.23 13.83 0.34
CA GLU A 756 -0.44 12.73 -0.18
C GLU A 756 0.01 13.08 -1.60
N VAL A 757 1.32 13.03 -1.84
CA VAL A 757 1.94 13.33 -3.13
C VAL A 757 2.69 12.10 -3.61
N HIS A 758 2.40 11.67 -4.83
CA HIS A 758 3.10 10.58 -5.52
C HIS A 758 3.77 11.09 -6.78
N ARG A 759 4.95 10.57 -7.08
CA ARG A 759 5.61 10.77 -8.36
C ARG A 759 5.54 9.48 -9.17
N PHE A 760 4.85 9.53 -10.30
CA PHE A 760 4.68 8.41 -11.22
C PHE A 760 5.54 8.59 -12.46
N VAL A 761 6.12 7.47 -12.90
CA VAL A 761 6.70 7.29 -14.24
C VAL A 761 5.67 6.62 -15.12
N ASP A 762 5.30 7.30 -16.20
CA ASP A 762 4.47 6.74 -17.26
C ASP A 762 5.34 6.05 -18.31
N ARG A 763 5.14 4.76 -18.44
CA ARG A 763 5.81 3.86 -19.37
C ARG A 763 4.98 3.58 -20.63
N ALA A 764 3.78 4.14 -20.75
CA ALA A 764 2.99 3.99 -21.96
C ALA A 764 3.75 4.66 -23.12
N ASP A 765 4.11 3.88 -24.14
CA ASP A 765 4.79 4.35 -25.35
C ASP A 765 3.81 5.14 -26.23
N SER A 766 3.24 6.23 -25.70
CA SER A 766 2.31 7.10 -26.42
C SER A 766 3.10 8.04 -27.32
N ARG A 767 3.48 7.53 -28.50
CA ARG A 767 4.12 8.34 -29.55
C ARG A 767 3.22 9.43 -30.13
N GLU A 768 1.97 9.54 -29.67
CA GLU A 768 0.97 10.48 -30.21
C GLU A 768 1.42 11.95 -30.16
N ASN A 769 2.31 12.31 -29.24
CA ASN A 769 2.84 13.68 -29.10
C ASN A 769 4.35 13.81 -29.35
N GLY A 770 5.02 12.78 -29.89
CA GLY A 770 6.47 12.79 -30.10
C GLY A 770 7.33 12.72 -28.83
N LEU A 771 6.72 12.76 -27.64
CA LEU A 771 7.37 12.54 -26.34
C LEU A 771 7.16 11.09 -25.92
N THR A 772 8.25 10.32 -25.80
CA THR A 772 8.22 8.98 -25.22
C THR A 772 8.32 9.08 -23.70
N SER A 773 7.40 8.44 -22.95
CA SER A 773 7.28 8.47 -21.49
C SER A 773 7.00 9.85 -20.86
N GLY A 774 6.08 9.90 -19.92
CA GLY A 774 5.79 11.09 -19.11
C GLY A 774 6.13 10.85 -17.65
N GLN A 775 6.24 11.91 -16.85
CA GLN A 775 6.12 11.78 -15.41
C GLN A 775 5.03 12.71 -14.91
N VAL A 776 4.39 12.32 -13.82
CA VAL A 776 3.29 13.08 -13.21
C VAL A 776 3.45 13.09 -11.70
N LEU A 777 3.15 14.24 -11.12
CA LEU A 777 2.86 14.37 -9.70
C LEU A 777 1.37 14.17 -9.48
N ALA A 778 0.99 13.11 -8.79
CA ALA A 778 -0.38 12.92 -8.36
C ALA A 778 -0.56 13.42 -6.94
N LEU A 779 -1.60 14.21 -6.74
CA LEU A 779 -1.95 14.85 -5.49
C LEU A 779 -3.26 14.25 -5.01
N ARG A 780 -3.29 13.80 -3.76
CA ARG A 780 -4.50 13.25 -3.14
C ARG A 780 -4.75 13.88 -1.78
N TYR A 781 -5.97 14.36 -1.58
CA TYR A 781 -6.48 14.79 -0.28
C TYR A 781 -7.96 14.47 -0.16
N GLY A 782 -8.27 13.35 0.49
CA GLY A 782 -9.63 12.81 0.51
C GLY A 782 -10.09 12.40 -0.89
N GLU A 783 -11.21 12.98 -1.33
CA GLU A 783 -11.76 12.79 -2.67
C GLU A 783 -11.12 13.69 -3.72
N PHE A 784 -10.37 14.71 -3.32
CA PHE A 784 -9.62 15.54 -4.26
C PHE A 784 -8.43 14.74 -4.81
N VAL A 785 -8.41 14.59 -6.14
CA VAL A 785 -7.27 14.05 -6.89
C VAL A 785 -6.91 15.02 -8.01
N LYS A 786 -5.63 15.35 -8.14
CA LYS A 786 -5.11 16.15 -9.25
C LYS A 786 -3.80 15.57 -9.75
N ALA A 787 -3.69 15.36 -11.05
CA ALA A 787 -2.43 15.04 -11.71
C ALA A 787 -1.80 16.33 -12.24
N VAL A 788 -0.52 16.52 -11.97
CA VAL A 788 0.26 17.64 -12.47
C VAL A 788 1.40 17.10 -13.34
N PRO A 789 1.54 17.58 -14.59
CA PRO A 789 2.62 17.16 -15.47
C PRO A 789 3.99 17.40 -14.87
N SER A 790 4.92 16.50 -15.19
CA SER A 790 6.24 16.56 -14.61
C SER A 790 7.36 15.97 -15.47
N GLY A 791 8.60 16.22 -15.06
CA GLY A 791 9.78 15.93 -15.85
C GLY A 791 9.85 16.82 -17.10
N LEU A 792 10.12 16.22 -18.26
CA LEU A 792 10.13 16.95 -19.53
C LEU A 792 8.74 17.32 -20.06
N CYS A 793 7.68 16.75 -19.48
CA CYS A 793 6.30 17.10 -19.81
C CYS A 793 5.80 18.29 -18.97
N TRP A 794 6.67 18.93 -18.19
CA TRP A 794 6.27 20.01 -17.30
C TRP A 794 5.63 21.17 -18.08
N GLY A 795 4.39 21.48 -17.75
CA GLY A 795 3.58 22.51 -18.42
C GLY A 795 2.73 22.01 -19.59
N ILE A 796 2.75 20.70 -19.91
CA ILE A 796 1.87 20.07 -20.90
C ILE A 796 0.78 19.31 -20.17
N ASP A 797 -0.48 19.75 -20.26
CA ASP A 797 -1.59 19.13 -19.54
C ASP A 797 -1.69 17.61 -19.77
N PRO A 798 -1.95 16.81 -18.72
CA PRO A 798 -2.04 15.36 -18.85
C PRO A 798 -3.30 14.99 -19.65
N THR A 799 -3.22 13.90 -20.42
CA THR A 799 -4.38 13.42 -21.19
C THR A 799 -5.49 12.93 -20.23
N PRO A 800 -6.77 12.94 -20.65
CA PRO A 800 -7.86 12.40 -19.84
C PRO A 800 -7.63 10.94 -19.41
N SER A 801 -7.09 10.10 -20.30
CA SER A 801 -6.74 8.70 -19.97
C SER A 801 -5.69 8.62 -18.87
N MET A 802 -4.64 9.45 -18.94
CA MET A 802 -3.61 9.50 -17.90
C MET A 802 -4.19 9.96 -16.55
N LEU A 803 -5.12 10.92 -16.55
CA LEU A 803 -5.82 11.36 -15.34
C LEU A 803 -6.66 10.23 -14.73
N GLU A 804 -7.37 9.45 -15.54
CA GLU A 804 -8.12 8.28 -15.09
C GLU A 804 -7.20 7.23 -14.47
N ASP A 805 -6.08 6.93 -15.13
CA ASP A 805 -5.12 5.92 -14.67
C ASP A 805 -4.42 6.35 -13.38
N VAL A 806 -4.01 7.63 -13.27
CA VAL A 806 -3.47 8.21 -12.04
C VAL A 806 -4.51 8.16 -10.92
N THR A 807 -5.78 8.48 -11.22
CA THR A 807 -6.86 8.45 -10.23
C THR A 807 -7.09 7.04 -9.72
N ALA A 808 -7.18 6.04 -10.59
CA ALA A 808 -7.30 4.63 -10.22
C ALA A 808 -6.09 4.17 -9.39
N ARG A 809 -4.89 4.72 -9.65
CA ARG A 809 -3.67 4.38 -8.93
C ARG A 809 -3.62 4.95 -7.52
N VAL A 810 -3.95 6.22 -7.33
CA VAL A 810 -3.92 6.86 -6.01
C VAL A 810 -5.18 6.61 -5.18
N ARG A 811 -6.30 6.30 -5.84
CA ARG A 811 -7.58 5.94 -5.23
C ARG A 811 -8.05 4.61 -5.83
N PRO A 812 -7.39 3.48 -5.46
CA PRO A 812 -7.79 2.17 -5.94
C PRO A 812 -9.22 1.87 -5.50
N ASP A 813 -9.99 1.27 -6.40
CA ASP A 813 -11.34 0.79 -6.07
C ASP A 813 -11.31 -0.39 -5.08
N THR A 814 -12.47 -0.78 -4.58
CA THR A 814 -12.59 -1.85 -3.59
C THR A 814 -12.05 -3.18 -4.11
N LEU A 815 -12.33 -3.53 -5.37
CA LEU A 815 -11.92 -4.80 -5.96
C LEU A 815 -10.38 -4.88 -6.05
N THR A 816 -9.77 -3.74 -6.32
CA THR A 816 -8.33 -3.57 -6.37
C THR A 816 -7.68 -3.60 -4.98
N LEU A 817 -8.33 -3.02 -3.97
CA LEU A 817 -7.90 -3.15 -2.57
C LEU A 817 -8.02 -4.60 -2.07
N LEU A 818 -9.06 -5.32 -2.50
CA LEU A 818 -9.22 -6.74 -2.24
C LEU A 818 -8.09 -7.54 -2.89
N ASP A 819 -7.76 -7.27 -4.15
CA ASP A 819 -6.65 -7.93 -4.86
C ASP A 819 -5.33 -7.84 -4.08
N LEU A 820 -4.99 -6.64 -3.62
CA LEU A 820 -3.79 -6.41 -2.82
C LEU A 820 -3.81 -7.19 -1.50
N ARG A 821 -4.97 -7.30 -0.85
CA ARG A 821 -5.12 -8.04 0.44
C ARG A 821 -5.11 -9.55 0.27
N VAL A 822 -5.74 -10.08 -0.78
CA VAL A 822 -5.76 -11.52 -1.08
C VAL A 822 -4.36 -12.01 -1.42
N ASN A 823 -3.65 -11.24 -2.24
CA ASN A 823 -2.33 -11.59 -2.73
C ASN A 823 -1.18 -11.15 -1.81
N ASP A 824 -1.48 -10.51 -0.67
CA ASP A 824 -0.49 -10.19 0.38
C ASP A 824 0.24 -11.47 0.83
N GLY A 825 -0.48 -12.57 1.02
CA GLY A 825 0.05 -13.84 1.54
C GLY A 825 -0.08 -13.95 3.07
N PRO A 826 0.62 -13.14 3.88
CA PRO A 826 0.48 -13.14 5.34
C PRO A 826 -0.93 -12.84 5.84
N ALA A 827 -1.68 -11.91 5.24
CA ALA A 827 -3.07 -11.65 5.61
C ALA A 827 -3.96 -12.89 5.43
N LEU A 828 -3.83 -13.55 4.28
CA LEU A 828 -4.57 -14.77 3.95
C LEU A 828 -4.18 -15.92 4.88
N ALA A 829 -2.89 -16.10 5.14
CA ALA A 829 -2.37 -17.12 6.06
C ALA A 829 -2.84 -16.90 7.51
N ARG A 830 -2.85 -15.66 8.00
CA ARG A 830 -3.38 -15.32 9.32
C ARG A 830 -4.87 -15.67 9.43
N ARG A 831 -5.65 -15.33 8.40
CA ARG A 831 -7.08 -15.69 8.33
C ARG A 831 -7.27 -17.20 8.39
N ALA A 832 -6.54 -17.96 7.56
CA ALA A 832 -6.63 -19.42 7.52
C ALA A 832 -6.26 -20.05 8.86
N ARG A 833 -5.15 -19.65 9.48
CA ARG A 833 -4.71 -20.16 10.79
C ARG A 833 -5.71 -19.87 11.92
N SER A 834 -6.24 -18.64 11.97
CA SER A 834 -7.27 -18.25 12.95
C SER A 834 -8.59 -18.99 12.75
N TRP A 835 -8.89 -19.39 11.53
CA TRP A 835 -10.05 -20.20 11.21
C TRP A 835 -9.86 -21.68 11.58
N LEU A 836 -8.71 -22.28 11.26
CA LEU A 836 -8.39 -23.68 11.58
C LEU A 836 -8.54 -23.99 13.08
N THR A 837 -8.09 -23.09 13.96
CA THR A 837 -8.24 -23.25 15.42
C THR A 837 -9.70 -23.33 15.88
N ARG A 838 -10.64 -22.75 15.12
CA ARG A 838 -12.08 -22.81 15.41
C ARG A 838 -12.73 -24.08 14.84
N VAL A 839 -12.21 -24.60 13.72
CA VAL A 839 -12.72 -25.82 13.07
C VAL A 839 -12.30 -27.08 13.85
N GLU A 840 -11.06 -27.13 14.35
CA GLU A 840 -10.53 -28.26 15.13
C GLU A 840 -11.31 -28.54 16.43
N GLY A 841 -12.05 -27.55 16.96
CA GLY A 841 -12.88 -27.69 18.15
C GLY A 841 -14.28 -28.28 17.92
N SER A 842 -14.64 -28.62 16.68
CA SER A 842 -15.95 -29.18 16.33
C SER A 842 -15.90 -30.71 16.14
N ASP A 843 -17.02 -31.41 16.32
CA ASP A 843 -17.11 -32.88 16.14
C ASP A 843 -16.99 -33.25 14.64
N VAL A 844 -15.77 -33.21 14.09
CA VAL A 844 -15.51 -33.42 12.66
C VAL A 844 -14.89 -34.79 12.34
N HIS A 845 -15.19 -35.27 11.14
CA HIS A 845 -14.76 -36.56 10.60
C HIS A 845 -13.22 -36.75 10.62
N PRO A 846 -12.69 -37.97 10.83
CA PRO A 846 -11.24 -38.25 10.97
C PRO A 846 -10.35 -37.92 9.76
N ALA A 847 -10.90 -37.49 8.61
CA ALA A 847 -10.13 -37.01 7.45
C ALA A 847 -9.91 -35.49 7.47
N VAL A 848 -10.66 -34.77 8.30
CA VAL A 848 -10.53 -33.32 8.47
C VAL A 848 -9.18 -32.91 9.09
N PRO A 849 -8.61 -33.65 10.08
CA PRO A 849 -7.31 -33.28 10.66
C PRO A 849 -6.15 -33.27 9.65
N ALA A 850 -6.04 -34.28 8.78
CA ALA A 850 -4.96 -34.34 7.78
C ALA A 850 -5.06 -33.20 6.75
N TRP A 851 -6.28 -32.86 6.33
CA TRP A 851 -6.52 -31.71 5.46
C TRP A 851 -6.24 -30.37 6.17
N CYS A 852 -6.60 -30.24 7.45
CA CYS A 852 -6.22 -29.08 8.27
C CYS A 852 -4.70 -28.92 8.33
N ASP A 853 -3.93 -30.01 8.52
CA ASP A 853 -2.48 -29.99 8.51
C ASP A 853 -1.90 -29.53 7.16
N LEU A 854 -2.50 -29.97 6.04
CA LEU A 854 -2.14 -29.49 4.70
C LEU A 854 -2.37 -27.98 4.55
N VAL A 855 -3.56 -27.49 4.92
CA VAL A 855 -3.90 -26.05 4.87
C VAL A 855 -2.99 -25.24 5.80
N GLN A 856 -2.65 -25.78 6.97
CA GLN A 856 -1.70 -25.17 7.90
C GLN A 856 -0.28 -25.08 7.30
N GLY A 857 0.14 -26.12 6.58
CA GLY A 857 1.38 -26.14 5.81
C GLY A 857 1.40 -25.05 4.73
N LEU A 858 0.34 -24.97 3.93
CA LEU A 858 0.17 -23.94 2.90
C LEU A 858 0.11 -22.53 3.49
N ALA A 859 -0.57 -22.31 4.61
CA ALA A 859 -0.60 -21.02 5.30
C ALA A 859 0.79 -20.63 5.82
N THR A 860 1.58 -21.61 6.27
CA THR A 860 2.98 -21.38 6.68
C THR A 860 3.85 -20.98 5.51
N LEU A 861 3.67 -21.65 4.37
CA LEU A 861 4.29 -21.25 3.14
C LEU A 861 3.84 -19.83 2.79
N ALA A 862 2.55 -19.54 2.61
CA ALA A 862 2.03 -18.23 2.19
C ALA A 862 2.41 -17.05 3.11
N ALA A 863 2.59 -17.28 4.42
CA ALA A 863 3.04 -16.25 5.36
C ALA A 863 4.52 -15.86 5.21
N SER A 864 5.33 -16.68 4.54
CA SER A 864 6.77 -16.42 4.39
C SER A 864 7.04 -15.39 3.28
N PRO A 865 7.95 -14.43 3.47
CA PRO A 865 8.24 -13.36 2.48
C PRO A 865 8.96 -13.85 1.20
N GLY A 866 9.25 -15.15 1.10
CA GLY A 866 9.97 -15.80 0.00
C GLY A 866 10.35 -17.22 0.39
N SER A 867 10.81 -18.03 -0.57
CA SER A 867 11.43 -19.33 -0.32
C SER A 867 12.91 -19.29 -0.70
N PRO A 868 13.83 -18.92 0.21
CA PRO A 868 15.26 -18.89 -0.05
C PRO A 868 15.77 -20.21 -0.66
N GLY A 869 15.20 -21.34 -0.23
CA GLY A 869 15.53 -22.65 -0.77
C GLY A 869 15.20 -22.81 -2.26
N VAL A 870 14.12 -22.19 -2.76
CA VAL A 870 13.76 -22.20 -4.19
C VAL A 870 14.72 -21.32 -4.99
N VAL A 871 15.02 -20.11 -4.51
CA VAL A 871 15.98 -19.19 -5.15
C VAL A 871 17.36 -19.85 -5.26
N ASP A 872 17.83 -20.49 -4.19
CA ASP A 872 19.10 -21.22 -4.17
C ASP A 872 19.09 -22.44 -5.10
N ARG A 873 17.98 -23.20 -5.17
CA ARG A 873 17.82 -24.31 -6.14
C ARG A 873 17.90 -23.80 -7.58
N SER A 874 17.19 -22.74 -7.93
CA SER A 874 17.25 -22.12 -9.25
C SER A 874 18.64 -21.59 -9.59
N GLY A 875 19.30 -20.91 -8.65
CA GLY A 875 20.67 -20.44 -8.83
C GLY A 875 21.65 -21.58 -9.12
N ARG A 876 21.51 -22.72 -8.42
CA ARG A 876 22.29 -23.94 -8.69
C ARG A 876 22.04 -24.50 -10.09
N ALA A 877 20.78 -24.59 -10.49
CA ALA A 877 20.41 -25.09 -11.81
C ALA A 877 21.01 -24.21 -12.93
N LEU A 878 20.96 -22.89 -12.78
CA LEU A 878 21.56 -21.93 -13.70
C LEU A 878 23.09 -22.06 -13.79
N LEU A 879 23.79 -22.15 -12.66
CA LEU A 879 25.24 -22.35 -12.65
C LEU A 879 25.63 -23.71 -13.24
N GLY A 880 24.79 -24.73 -13.07
CA GLY A 880 24.98 -26.05 -13.71
C GLY A 880 25.02 -25.97 -15.24
N LEU A 881 24.29 -25.03 -15.87
CA LEU A 881 24.34 -24.82 -17.33
C LEU A 881 25.70 -24.35 -17.82
N LEU A 882 26.51 -23.73 -16.96
CA LEU A 882 27.88 -23.31 -17.28
C LEU A 882 28.88 -24.47 -17.22
N GLY A 883 28.42 -25.69 -16.94
CA GLY A 883 29.24 -26.90 -16.87
C GLY A 883 30.06 -27.02 -15.58
N TRP A 884 29.67 -26.32 -14.51
CA TRP A 884 30.40 -26.30 -13.25
C TRP A 884 30.13 -27.56 -12.41
N PRO A 885 31.15 -28.16 -11.76
CA PRO A 885 30.96 -29.25 -10.81
C PRO A 885 30.09 -28.84 -9.62
N GLY A 886 29.22 -29.74 -9.14
CA GLY A 886 28.26 -29.45 -8.07
C GLY A 886 28.89 -28.92 -6.77
N GLU A 887 30.04 -29.47 -6.34
CA GLU A 887 30.75 -29.00 -5.14
C GLU A 887 31.26 -27.55 -5.29
N GLN A 888 31.69 -27.16 -6.49
CA GLN A 888 32.18 -25.81 -6.78
C GLN A 888 31.03 -24.80 -6.90
N VAL A 889 29.86 -25.22 -7.40
CA VAL A 889 28.65 -24.39 -7.41
C VAL A 889 28.25 -24.01 -5.98
N GLU A 890 28.26 -24.96 -5.04
CA GLU A 890 27.95 -24.70 -3.62
C GLU A 890 28.96 -23.74 -3.00
N ASP A 891 30.25 -23.91 -3.28
CA ASP A 891 31.29 -23.02 -2.77
C ASP A 891 31.16 -21.60 -3.31
N VAL A 892 30.83 -21.43 -4.60
CA VAL A 892 30.61 -20.11 -5.21
C VAL A 892 29.36 -19.43 -4.66
N LEU A 893 28.24 -20.15 -4.51
CA LEU A 893 27.04 -19.58 -3.89
C LEU A 893 27.27 -19.17 -2.43
N ARG A 894 28.12 -19.92 -1.71
CA ARG A 894 28.40 -19.69 -0.30
C ARG A 894 29.42 -18.61 -0.04
N VAL A 895 30.44 -18.43 -0.88
CA VAL A 895 31.61 -17.55 -0.62
C VAL A 895 31.84 -16.52 -1.73
N GLY A 896 31.05 -16.55 -2.80
CA GLY A 896 31.23 -15.74 -4.00
C GLY A 896 32.32 -16.30 -4.91
N VAL A 897 32.65 -15.58 -5.98
CA VAL A 897 33.66 -16.05 -6.96
C VAL A 897 35.07 -16.20 -6.38
N ARG A 898 35.33 -15.62 -5.19
CA ARG A 898 36.59 -15.83 -4.44
C ARG A 898 36.80 -17.28 -4.01
N ALA A 899 35.75 -18.10 -3.95
CA ALA A 899 35.86 -19.54 -3.76
C ALA A 899 36.76 -20.21 -4.82
N LEU A 900 36.91 -19.58 -5.99
CA LEU A 900 37.64 -20.13 -7.13
C LEU A 900 39.12 -19.69 -7.18
N ALA A 901 39.61 -18.95 -6.17
CA ALA A 901 40.97 -18.39 -6.15
C ALA A 901 42.09 -19.41 -5.87
N SER A 902 41.78 -20.70 -5.69
CA SER A 902 42.81 -21.75 -5.59
C SER A 902 43.27 -22.22 -6.97
N ASP A 903 44.58 -22.40 -7.16
CA ASP A 903 45.24 -22.88 -8.39
C ASP A 903 44.66 -24.20 -8.97
N GLU A 904 43.87 -24.95 -8.20
CA GLU A 904 43.29 -26.24 -8.58
C GLU A 904 41.79 -26.19 -8.97
N SER A 905 41.16 -25.01 -8.98
CA SER A 905 39.71 -24.93 -9.23
C SER A 905 39.35 -25.12 -10.72
N ALA A 906 38.79 -26.29 -11.04
CA ALA A 906 38.30 -26.61 -12.40
C ALA A 906 37.25 -25.61 -12.96
N ALA A 907 36.52 -24.88 -12.11
CA ALA A 907 35.55 -23.85 -12.53
C ALA A 907 36.16 -22.48 -12.80
N LEU A 908 37.42 -22.22 -12.42
CA LEU A 908 38.09 -20.94 -12.67
C LEU A 908 38.23 -20.66 -14.17
N GLY A 909 38.68 -21.66 -14.95
CA GLY A 909 38.81 -21.54 -16.40
C GLY A 909 37.49 -21.19 -17.11
N PRO A 910 36.40 -21.96 -16.90
CA PRO A 910 35.07 -21.63 -17.41
C PRO A 910 34.55 -20.26 -16.97
N LEU A 911 34.71 -19.87 -15.70
CA LEU A 911 34.33 -18.54 -15.23
C LEU A 911 35.06 -17.44 -16.00
N LEU A 912 36.39 -17.53 -16.09
CA LEU A 912 37.21 -16.57 -16.81
C LEU A 912 36.83 -16.53 -18.29
N ALA A 913 36.62 -17.68 -18.93
CA ALA A 913 36.17 -17.76 -20.32
C ALA A 913 34.80 -17.08 -20.50
N THR A 914 33.84 -17.33 -19.62
CA THR A 914 32.52 -16.69 -19.64
C THR A 914 32.66 -15.17 -19.49
N LEU A 915 33.38 -14.69 -18.49
CA LEU A 915 33.55 -13.25 -18.24
C LEU A 915 34.31 -12.57 -19.39
N LEU A 916 35.37 -13.19 -19.93
CA LEU A 916 36.18 -12.61 -21.02
C LEU A 916 35.46 -12.60 -22.36
N ALA A 917 34.73 -13.67 -22.70
CA ALA A 917 33.92 -13.72 -23.93
C ALA A 917 32.77 -12.70 -23.95
N THR A 918 32.46 -12.11 -22.79
CA THR A 918 31.43 -11.09 -22.61
C THR A 918 31.97 -9.70 -22.29
N GLY A 919 33.29 -9.48 -22.42
CA GLY A 919 33.86 -8.13 -22.44
C GLY A 919 33.51 -7.38 -23.73
N VAL A 920 33.45 -6.04 -23.67
CA VAL A 920 33.18 -5.16 -24.83
C VAL A 920 34.42 -5.02 -25.73
N ALA A 921 35.62 -5.20 -25.19
CA ALA A 921 36.82 -5.44 -25.99
C ALA A 921 36.85 -6.93 -26.35
N GLY A 922 36.86 -7.26 -27.64
CA GLY A 922 36.97 -8.64 -28.10
C GLY A 922 38.20 -9.39 -27.51
N PRO A 923 38.30 -10.71 -27.72
CA PRO A 923 39.31 -11.58 -27.08
C PRO A 923 40.78 -11.22 -27.35
N THR A 924 41.06 -10.23 -28.20
CA THR A 924 42.40 -9.82 -28.62
C THR A 924 43.17 -8.97 -27.60
N ASP A 925 42.51 -8.33 -26.64
CA ASP A 925 43.15 -7.52 -25.58
C ASP A 925 43.15 -8.19 -24.20
N ALA A 926 42.70 -9.45 -24.10
CA ALA A 926 42.72 -10.20 -22.85
C ALA A 926 44.17 -10.51 -22.44
N PRO A 927 44.56 -10.28 -21.17
CA PRO A 927 45.89 -10.65 -20.69
C PRO A 927 46.11 -12.15 -20.93
N HIS A 928 47.17 -12.48 -21.68
CA HIS A 928 47.45 -13.85 -22.12
C HIS A 928 47.83 -14.81 -20.98
N ASP A 929 48.14 -14.28 -19.80
CA ASP A 929 48.43 -15.04 -18.57
C ASP A 929 47.38 -14.71 -17.50
N LEU A 930 46.32 -15.50 -17.43
CA LEU A 930 45.30 -15.40 -16.39
C LEU A 930 45.67 -16.35 -15.24
N ASP A 931 46.48 -15.85 -14.31
CA ASP A 931 46.80 -16.58 -13.09
C ASP A 931 45.67 -16.43 -12.03
N PRO A 932 45.66 -17.26 -10.97
CA PRO A 932 44.72 -17.14 -9.84
C PRO A 932 44.76 -15.76 -9.13
N GLY A 933 45.86 -15.02 -9.26
CA GLY A 933 45.99 -13.63 -8.85
C GLY A 933 45.13 -12.65 -9.65
N PHE A 934 44.53 -13.06 -10.78
CA PHE A 934 43.53 -12.28 -11.51
C PHE A 934 42.28 -11.98 -10.67
N LEU A 935 41.80 -12.94 -9.87
CA LEU A 935 40.65 -12.69 -8.99
C LEU A 935 41.02 -11.68 -7.90
N ASP A 936 42.23 -11.80 -7.33
CA ASP A 936 42.74 -10.82 -6.38
C ASP A 936 42.92 -9.44 -7.03
N SER A 937 43.37 -9.39 -8.29
CA SER A 937 43.45 -8.18 -9.10
C SER A 937 42.08 -7.54 -9.33
N LEU A 938 41.06 -8.32 -9.70
CA LEU A 938 39.67 -7.89 -9.88
C LEU A 938 39.09 -7.26 -8.60
N PHE A 939 39.42 -7.82 -7.43
CA PHE A 939 38.95 -7.28 -6.15
C PHE A 939 39.82 -6.13 -5.60
N SER A 940 41.10 -6.04 -6.00
CA SER A 940 42.07 -5.05 -5.46
C SER A 940 42.21 -3.78 -6.31
N HIS A 941 41.91 -3.81 -7.61
CA HIS A 941 42.01 -2.63 -8.47
C HIS A 941 40.95 -1.57 -8.11
N ARG A 942 41.37 -0.30 -8.16
CA ARG A 942 40.50 0.88 -7.98
C ARG A 942 39.99 1.47 -9.31
N GLY A 943 40.52 1.02 -10.44
CA GLY A 943 40.08 1.45 -11.78
C GLY A 943 38.72 0.86 -12.17
N PRO A 944 38.09 1.36 -13.24
CA PRO A 944 36.91 0.72 -13.81
C PRO A 944 37.30 -0.72 -14.14
N GLY A 945 36.62 -1.70 -13.54
CA GLY A 945 36.93 -3.11 -13.76
C GLY A 945 36.96 -3.36 -15.26
N TRP A 946 37.89 -4.21 -15.72
CA TRP A 946 38.07 -4.61 -17.12
C TRP A 946 36.77 -5.03 -17.83
N ASP A 947 35.76 -5.39 -17.02
CA ASP A 947 34.44 -5.86 -17.39
C ASP A 947 33.38 -4.73 -17.59
N VAL A 948 33.61 -3.54 -17.04
CA VAL A 948 32.70 -2.38 -17.07
C VAL A 948 33.10 -1.37 -18.16
N ARG A 949 34.40 -1.12 -18.29
CA ARG A 949 34.99 -0.41 -19.42
C ARG A 949 36.25 -1.18 -19.80
N PRO A 950 36.60 -1.27 -21.11
CA PRO A 950 37.94 -1.71 -21.47
C PRO A 950 38.92 -0.90 -20.64
N LEU A 951 39.87 -1.56 -19.95
CA LEU A 951 41.04 -0.88 -19.42
C LEU A 951 41.68 -0.17 -20.63
N GLN A 952 41.37 1.11 -20.84
CA GLN A 952 42.23 1.95 -21.63
C GLN A 952 43.60 1.81 -20.97
N LYS A 953 44.59 1.30 -21.71
CA LYS A 953 45.97 1.34 -21.24
C LYS A 953 46.20 2.76 -20.74
N GLU A 954 46.43 2.92 -19.45
CA GLU A 954 47.10 4.11 -18.96
C GLU A 954 48.44 4.13 -19.70
N GLU A 955 48.55 4.99 -20.71
CA GLU A 955 49.85 5.34 -21.27
C GLU A 955 50.63 6.01 -20.14
N SER A 956 51.47 5.19 -19.48
CA SER A 956 52.43 5.63 -18.48
C SER A 956 53.50 6.55 -19.07
#